data_AF-A0AAF0ECH9-F1
#
_entry.id   AF-A0AAF0ECH9-F1
#
_cell.length_a   1.000
_cell.length_b   1.000
_cell.length_c   1.000
_cell.angle_alpha   90.00
_cell.angle_beta   90.00
_cell.angle_gamma   90.00
#
_symmetry.space_group_name_H-M   'P 1'
#
loop_
_entity.id
_entity.type
_entity.pdbx_description
1 polymer ?
#
loop_
_entity_poly.entity_id
_entity_poly.type
_entity_poly.pdbx_seq_one_letter_code
_entity_poly.pdbx_strand_id
1 'polypeptide(L)'
;MVQESHPDLKRLAELEAECRKYLDRVEELEKNLSTHVQISKEYQESKELVLALEKERDELKNRVDELSEKFEMVTLDFEMAEERIESLQQELQVARDAADELKLEQEYQAEAAKAALPADAAALLEQNDRLKEALLRLRDSAQETDTKQRRELASLRADLATKDQLEMDYASTRDQLQRAETVLAELRIQADVAHGAQDMLEQLTERNMTLEERIEQMASEIQELEALQAVNDELEATHLETEAQLQQELDIREEKLAHCANERDALQMHLTAHSSTIEQFRSLVSELVKDRDTWRAKCNAPPAPALSSPLPTVSQSSSISMLPRLRAIEHEQTLLRLSITRSYLPPSFQGADEAALQSLLFYERIARWCDLIRHALVQGIDVQEQLVQRTLDDVTLAGCHLRRSLTHVYALATQISAVLKSAPPDVYLSHAQDHLYLQHIEKQLKSCIDTLEHEQFDETTCEHICAEAVAAFESVSHALPDMDSVYDLAAKEIGSASLTLHDVETLLVCAGIIQQKTDHASTSELATLTSRARIACRKLHRRLASLYANKETIELSQIQSLPELGRQSSALVLQATPLAEAALNDETISVTDAISDLSAGMRTLVDEAEQVLTGAMSHDHVVAIDDMPPWDVRARSIYTDLCEARDAAQARQWKDRVDRLEHILREREGAVEAANAKVARLQHQLEKSHAQATESMEWRKEVESLRAELDSVQTATTEPVAVTPLASTESVYDKDHALKLLQAENTALKAKAWLENLAALPTIQVYKPPTMLLESESVWKRAREMAAAPRVVDLSLKHPLSVQYSQLQKDRERVAKWVAHWETCCS
;
A
#
# COMPACT_ATOMS: atom_id res chain seq x y z
N MET A 1 -69.43 19.17 19.48
CA MET A 1 -68.91 18.31 20.56
C MET A 1 -67.68 17.52 20.07
N VAL A 2 -66.62 18.19 19.59
CA VAL A 2 -65.42 17.49 19.04
C VAL A 2 -64.14 18.18 19.51
N GLN A 3 -64.02 18.46 20.82
CA GLN A 3 -62.81 19.08 21.39
C GLN A 3 -62.23 18.34 22.60
N GLU A 4 -62.78 17.19 23.01
CA GLU A 4 -62.30 16.45 24.18
C GLU A 4 -61.35 15.28 23.87
N SER A 5 -61.10 14.91 22.60
CA SER A 5 -60.28 13.74 22.25
C SER A 5 -58.77 14.02 22.04
N HIS A 6 -58.34 15.28 22.02
CA HIS A 6 -56.91 15.63 21.86
C HIS A 6 -55.99 15.44 23.10
N PRO A 7 -56.43 15.64 24.36
CA PRO A 7 -55.54 15.42 25.51
C PRO A 7 -55.25 13.93 25.77
N ASP A 8 -56.20 13.04 25.50
CA ASP A 8 -56.05 11.61 25.78
C ASP A 8 -55.16 10.90 24.74
N LEU A 9 -55.20 11.32 23.47
CA LEU A 9 -54.27 10.85 22.43
C LEU A 9 -52.82 11.27 22.70
N LYS A 10 -52.60 12.47 23.24
CA LYS A 10 -51.26 12.94 23.64
C LYS A 10 -50.73 12.16 24.84
N ARG A 11 -51.57 11.89 25.84
CA ARG A 11 -51.23 11.05 27.00
C ARG A 11 -50.93 9.60 26.61
N LEU A 12 -51.67 9.05 25.64
CA LEU A 12 -51.38 7.72 25.10
C LEU A 12 -50.04 7.69 24.35
N ALA A 13 -49.73 8.70 23.53
CA ALA A 13 -48.44 8.80 22.85
C ALA A 13 -47.26 8.99 23.83
N GLU A 14 -47.46 9.76 24.91
CA GLU A 14 -46.49 9.91 26.00
C GLU A 14 -46.26 8.59 26.74
N LEU A 15 -47.33 7.86 27.07
CA LEU A 15 -47.25 6.52 27.68
C LEU A 15 -46.59 5.48 26.76
N GLU A 16 -46.88 5.51 25.45
CA GLU A 16 -46.22 4.64 24.47
C GLU A 16 -44.72 4.96 24.36
N ALA A 17 -44.35 6.24 24.40
CA ALA A 17 -42.95 6.65 24.41
C ALA A 17 -42.23 6.24 25.70
N GLU A 18 -42.89 6.28 26.85
CA GLU A 18 -42.35 5.77 28.11
C GLU A 18 -42.21 4.24 28.08
N CYS A 19 -43.22 3.50 27.61
CA CYS A 19 -43.16 2.05 27.44
C CYS A 19 -42.03 1.61 26.50
N ARG A 20 -41.77 2.35 25.41
CA ARG A 20 -40.62 2.09 24.52
C ARG A 20 -39.28 2.26 25.24
N LYS A 21 -39.11 3.34 26.01
CA LYS A 21 -37.89 3.54 26.82
C LYS A 21 -37.69 2.42 27.84
N TYR A 22 -38.77 1.90 28.43
CA TYR A 22 -38.68 0.76 29.34
C TYR A 22 -38.31 -0.54 28.60
N LEU A 23 -38.84 -0.77 27.39
CA LEU A 23 -38.46 -1.92 26.55
C LEU A 23 -36.99 -1.84 26.13
N ASP A 24 -36.53 -0.70 25.64
CA ASP A 24 -35.12 -0.48 25.28
C ASP A 24 -34.19 -0.75 26.47
N ARG A 25 -34.61 -0.31 27.67
CA ARG A 25 -33.87 -0.57 28.90
C ARG A 25 -33.87 -2.05 29.30
N VAL A 26 -34.95 -2.78 29.07
CA VAL A 26 -35.01 -4.22 29.31
C VAL A 26 -34.11 -4.97 28.33
N GLU A 27 -34.12 -4.61 27.05
CA GLU A 27 -33.23 -5.21 26.04
C GLU A 27 -31.74 -4.95 26.34
N GLU A 28 -31.39 -3.75 26.80
CA GLU A 28 -30.04 -3.46 27.30
C GLU A 28 -29.66 -4.33 28.50
N LEU A 29 -30.59 -4.54 29.44
CA LEU A 29 -30.35 -5.38 30.61
C LEU A 29 -30.23 -6.86 30.23
N GLU A 30 -30.98 -7.34 29.24
CA GLU A 30 -30.87 -8.69 28.71
C GLU A 30 -29.53 -8.91 27.99
N LYS A 31 -29.06 -7.92 27.20
CA LYS A 31 -27.72 -7.94 26.59
C LYS A 31 -26.61 -7.91 27.64
N ASN A 32 -26.77 -7.12 28.71
CA ASN A 32 -25.81 -7.10 29.81
C ASN A 32 -25.82 -8.41 30.61
N LEU A 33 -26.98 -9.05 30.76
CA LEU A 33 -27.09 -10.35 31.43
C LEU A 33 -26.46 -11.47 30.58
N SER A 34 -26.70 -11.47 29.27
CA SER A 34 -26.11 -12.47 28.36
C SER A 34 -24.59 -12.36 28.30
N THR A 35 -24.05 -11.15 28.25
CA THR A 35 -22.60 -10.91 28.33
C THR A 35 -22.03 -11.33 29.69
N HIS A 36 -22.71 -11.06 30.80
CA HIS A 36 -22.28 -11.55 32.12
C HIS A 36 -22.29 -13.08 32.23
N VAL A 37 -23.28 -13.77 31.65
CA VAL A 37 -23.32 -15.24 31.59
C VAL A 37 -22.17 -15.78 30.76
N GLN A 38 -21.86 -15.14 29.64
CA GLN A 38 -20.75 -15.54 28.77
C GLN A 38 -19.39 -15.38 29.48
N ILE A 39 -19.15 -14.23 30.12
CA ILE A 39 -17.94 -13.98 30.92
C ILE A 39 -17.85 -14.97 32.09
N SER A 40 -18.97 -15.31 32.72
CA SER A 40 -18.97 -16.31 33.80
C SER A 40 -18.61 -17.71 33.33
N LYS A 41 -18.95 -18.09 32.09
CA LYS A 41 -18.56 -19.38 31.48
C LYS A 41 -17.08 -19.38 31.14
N GLU A 42 -16.60 -18.34 30.48
CA GLU A 42 -15.18 -18.18 30.14
C GLU A 42 -14.29 -18.18 31.39
N TYR A 43 -14.77 -17.57 32.49
CA TYR A 43 -14.09 -17.62 33.79
C TYR A 43 -14.06 -19.04 34.40
N GLN A 44 -15.13 -19.83 34.23
CA GLN A 44 -15.17 -21.22 34.71
C GLN A 44 -14.24 -22.11 33.89
N GLU A 45 -14.26 -22.00 32.57
CA GLU A 45 -13.37 -22.74 31.66
C GLU A 45 -11.90 -22.39 31.91
N SER A 46 -11.58 -21.10 32.06
CA SER A 46 -10.23 -20.65 32.42
C SER A 46 -9.78 -21.24 33.77
N LYS A 47 -10.67 -21.29 34.76
CA LYS A 47 -10.36 -21.87 36.07
C LYS A 47 -10.12 -23.39 36.01
N GLU A 48 -10.87 -24.11 35.17
CA GLU A 48 -10.67 -25.55 34.96
C GLU A 48 -9.33 -25.82 34.26
N LEU A 49 -8.96 -25.01 33.26
CA LEU A 49 -7.67 -25.09 32.60
C LEU A 49 -6.51 -24.82 33.57
N VAL A 50 -6.62 -23.81 34.44
CA VAL A 50 -5.60 -23.54 35.47
C VAL A 50 -5.45 -24.73 36.43
N LEU A 51 -6.55 -25.34 36.86
CA LEU A 51 -6.50 -26.53 37.72
C LEU A 51 -5.89 -27.75 37.02
N ALA A 52 -6.13 -27.92 35.71
CA ALA A 52 -5.50 -28.98 34.93
C ALA A 52 -3.98 -28.77 34.82
N LEU A 53 -3.55 -27.54 34.50
CA LEU A 53 -2.13 -27.17 34.44
C LEU A 53 -1.44 -27.29 35.80
N GLU A 54 -2.13 -26.98 36.90
CA GLU A 54 -1.60 -27.17 38.25
C GLU A 54 -1.34 -28.65 38.55
N LYS A 55 -2.24 -29.56 38.12
CA LYS A 55 -2.06 -31.01 38.26
C LYS A 55 -0.90 -31.53 37.41
N GLU A 56 -0.81 -31.14 36.15
CA GLU A 56 0.31 -31.52 35.27
C GLU A 56 1.65 -31.04 35.85
N ARG A 57 1.67 -29.82 36.41
CA ARG A 57 2.84 -29.28 37.10
C ARG A 57 3.21 -30.08 38.34
N ASP A 58 2.24 -30.56 39.11
CA ASP A 58 2.50 -31.42 40.27
C ASP A 58 2.97 -32.83 39.86
N GLU A 59 2.43 -33.39 38.79
CA GLU A 59 2.90 -34.66 38.22
C GLU A 59 4.34 -34.55 37.69
N LEU A 60 4.67 -33.45 37.01
CA LEU A 60 6.04 -33.17 36.56
C LEU A 60 7.00 -32.99 37.73
N LYS A 61 6.58 -32.29 38.81
CA LYS A 61 7.39 -32.17 40.03
C LYS A 61 7.67 -33.54 40.65
N ASN A 62 6.65 -34.38 40.81
CA ASN A 62 6.84 -35.74 41.32
C ASN A 62 7.78 -36.56 40.43
N ARG A 63 7.68 -36.40 39.09
CA ARG A 63 8.58 -37.06 38.14
C ARG A 63 10.04 -36.61 38.32
N VAL A 64 10.25 -35.31 38.53
CA VAL A 64 11.58 -34.74 38.79
C VAL A 64 12.12 -35.25 40.12
N ASP A 65 11.29 -35.29 41.17
CA ASP A 65 11.67 -35.81 42.48
C ASP A 65 12.05 -37.31 42.39
N GLU A 66 11.23 -38.15 41.72
CA GLU A 66 11.56 -39.56 41.47
C GLU A 66 12.85 -39.75 40.66
N LEU A 67 13.13 -38.87 39.70
CA LEU A 67 14.38 -38.90 38.92
C LEU A 67 15.57 -38.45 39.77
N SER A 68 15.38 -37.49 40.67
CA SER A 68 16.41 -37.05 41.61
C SER A 68 16.76 -38.14 42.62
N GLU A 69 15.77 -38.83 43.18
CA GLU A 69 15.98 -39.99 44.07
C GLU A 69 16.70 -41.12 43.32
N LYS A 70 16.31 -41.41 42.07
CA LYS A 70 17.03 -42.40 41.23
C LYS A 70 18.47 -41.98 40.96
N PHE A 71 18.71 -40.69 40.72
CA PHE A 71 20.05 -40.17 40.50
C PHE A 71 20.91 -40.31 41.76
N GLU A 72 20.38 -39.95 42.94
CA GLU A 72 21.03 -40.12 44.23
C GLU A 72 21.38 -41.59 44.51
N MET A 73 20.47 -42.51 44.19
CA MET A 73 20.71 -43.96 44.31
C MET A 73 21.82 -44.44 43.36
N VAL A 74 21.85 -43.94 42.12
CA VAL A 74 22.91 -44.29 41.16
C VAL A 74 24.26 -43.71 41.58
N THR A 75 24.29 -42.48 42.09
CA THR A 75 25.54 -41.89 42.62
C THR A 75 26.04 -42.65 43.84
N LEU A 76 25.14 -43.12 44.72
CA LEU A 76 25.53 -43.94 45.87
C LEU A 76 26.07 -45.31 45.45
N ASP A 77 25.44 -45.97 44.46
CA ASP A 77 25.95 -47.23 43.90
C ASP A 77 27.34 -47.04 43.26
N PHE A 78 27.59 -45.87 42.65
CA PHE A 78 28.89 -45.51 42.09
C PHE A 78 29.95 -45.31 43.18
N GLU A 79 29.66 -44.53 44.22
CA GLU A 79 30.56 -44.32 45.36
C GLU A 79 30.87 -45.64 46.09
N MET A 80 29.86 -46.49 46.30
CA MET A 80 30.02 -47.82 46.89
C MET A 80 30.89 -48.76 46.03
N ALA A 81 30.82 -48.62 44.70
CA ALA A 81 31.68 -49.37 43.80
C ALA A 81 33.13 -48.86 43.84
N GLU A 82 33.33 -47.54 43.93
CA GLU A 82 34.67 -46.93 44.07
C GLU A 82 35.35 -47.36 45.38
N GLU A 83 34.66 -47.28 46.53
CA GLU A 83 35.21 -47.75 47.81
C GLU A 83 35.61 -49.23 47.75
N ARG A 84 34.83 -50.05 47.04
CA ARG A 84 35.10 -51.48 46.90
C ARG A 84 36.27 -51.76 45.96
N ILE A 85 36.48 -50.93 44.95
CA ILE A 85 37.65 -51.00 44.08
C ILE A 85 38.90 -50.57 44.87
N GLU A 86 38.82 -49.48 45.63
CA GLU A 86 39.92 -49.00 46.46
C GLU A 86 40.31 -50.02 47.53
N SER A 87 39.34 -50.66 48.20
CA SER A 87 39.60 -51.71 49.18
C SER A 87 40.30 -52.92 48.55
N LEU A 88 39.85 -53.37 47.38
CA LEU A 88 40.47 -54.49 46.65
C LEU A 88 41.88 -54.13 46.16
N GLN A 89 42.12 -52.88 45.77
CA GLN A 89 43.46 -52.40 45.39
C GLN A 89 44.42 -52.41 46.59
N GLN A 90 43.96 -52.00 47.77
CA GLN A 90 44.75 -52.07 49.00
C GLN A 90 45.06 -53.51 49.40
N GLU A 91 44.08 -54.41 49.38
CA GLU A 91 44.30 -55.84 49.66
C GLU A 91 45.30 -56.48 48.70
N LEU A 92 45.23 -56.12 47.42
CA LEU A 92 46.15 -56.61 46.40
C LEU A 92 47.58 -56.10 46.65
N GLN A 93 47.75 -54.86 47.10
CA GLN A 93 49.05 -54.31 47.46
C GLN A 93 49.66 -55.05 48.66
N VAL A 94 48.89 -55.29 49.72
CA VAL A 94 49.33 -56.04 50.91
C VAL A 94 49.75 -57.48 50.56
N ALA A 95 48.99 -58.15 49.68
CA ALA A 95 49.32 -59.50 49.24
C ALA A 95 50.60 -59.57 48.39
N ARG A 96 50.89 -58.51 47.62
CA ARG A 96 52.15 -58.39 46.85
C ARG A 96 53.35 -58.22 47.79
N ASP A 97 53.25 -57.35 48.78
CA ASP A 97 54.32 -57.10 49.74
C ASP A 97 54.67 -58.39 50.52
N ALA A 98 53.67 -59.15 50.97
CA ALA A 98 53.87 -60.44 51.63
C ALA A 98 54.51 -61.52 50.73
N ALA A 99 54.20 -61.50 49.43
CA ALA A 99 54.78 -62.44 48.47
C ALA A 99 56.26 -62.14 48.20
N ASP A 100 56.67 -60.88 48.28
CA ASP A 100 58.06 -60.48 48.07
C ASP A 100 58.92 -60.73 49.32
N GLU A 101 58.36 -60.64 50.53
CA GLU A 101 59.02 -61.06 51.78
C GLU A 101 59.32 -62.58 51.80
N LEU A 102 58.36 -63.42 51.40
CA LEU A 102 58.54 -64.88 51.38
C LEU A 102 59.56 -65.36 50.34
N LYS A 103 59.75 -64.62 49.24
CA LYS A 103 60.80 -64.93 48.24
C LYS A 103 62.19 -64.68 48.82
N LEU A 104 62.37 -63.61 49.58
CA LEU A 104 63.64 -63.28 50.23
C LEU A 104 64.05 -64.33 51.30
N GLU A 105 63.08 -64.94 51.98
CA GLU A 105 63.34 -66.02 52.96
C GLU A 105 63.77 -67.34 52.31
N GLN A 106 63.24 -67.67 51.13
CA GLN A 106 63.61 -68.91 50.41
C GLN A 106 65.01 -68.84 49.80
N GLU A 107 65.46 -67.66 49.40
CA GLU A 107 66.82 -67.44 48.90
C GLU A 107 67.87 -67.63 50.00
N TYR A 108 67.54 -67.32 51.27
CA TYR A 108 68.44 -67.50 52.42
C TYR A 108 68.61 -68.96 52.87
N GLN A 109 67.60 -69.81 52.69
CA GLN A 109 67.64 -71.21 53.13
C GLN A 109 68.33 -72.17 52.15
N ALA A 110 68.50 -71.78 50.89
CA ALA A 110 69.12 -72.62 49.86
C ALA A 110 70.67 -72.68 49.94
N GLU A 111 71.31 -71.70 50.59
CA GLU A 111 72.78 -71.60 50.69
C GLU A 111 73.39 -72.41 51.86
N ALA A 112 72.59 -72.82 52.85
CA ALA A 112 73.08 -73.48 54.06
C ALA A 112 73.14 -75.03 53.99
N ALA A 113 72.57 -75.67 52.96
CA ALA A 113 72.27 -77.11 52.97
C ALA A 113 73.15 -78.01 52.05
N LYS A 114 74.32 -77.55 51.59
CA LYS A 114 75.21 -78.34 50.70
C LYS A 114 76.65 -78.49 51.23
N ALA A 115 76.82 -78.97 52.45
CA ALA A 115 78.12 -79.42 52.95
C ALA A 115 78.03 -80.45 54.11
N ALA A 116 77.87 -81.75 53.80
CA ALA A 116 78.33 -82.85 54.67
C ALA A 116 78.32 -84.20 53.92
N LEU A 117 79.51 -84.81 53.82
CA LEU A 117 79.83 -86.19 53.39
C LEU A 117 79.27 -87.25 54.40
N PRO A 118 79.57 -88.59 54.42
CA PRO A 118 80.47 -89.44 53.60
C PRO A 118 79.94 -90.87 53.29
N ALA A 119 80.86 -91.68 52.78
CA ALA A 119 80.80 -93.03 52.22
C ALA A 119 80.49 -94.18 53.19
N ASP A 120 79.50 -94.99 52.81
CA ASP A 120 79.49 -96.45 52.90
C ASP A 120 79.06 -97.01 51.53
N ALA A 121 79.93 -96.77 50.55
CA ALA A 121 79.64 -96.81 49.11
C ALA A 121 80.20 -98.05 48.41
N ALA A 122 79.63 -99.23 48.69
CA ALA A 122 79.85 -100.39 47.82
C ALA A 122 78.67 -101.38 47.85
N ALA A 123 78.16 -101.76 49.03
CA ALA A 123 77.00 -102.66 49.13
C ALA A 123 75.65 -101.94 48.89
N LEU A 124 75.59 -100.64 49.16
CA LEU A 124 74.44 -99.78 48.84
C LEU A 124 74.32 -99.46 47.36
N LEU A 125 75.36 -99.67 46.53
CA LEU A 125 75.32 -99.36 45.09
C LEU A 125 74.45 -100.34 44.30
N GLU A 126 74.49 -101.63 44.64
CA GLU A 126 73.70 -102.65 43.94
C GLU A 126 72.21 -102.60 44.32
N GLN A 127 71.90 -102.28 45.57
CA GLN A 127 70.54 -101.93 46.00
C GLN A 127 70.12 -100.57 45.42
N ASN A 128 71.04 -99.60 45.31
CA ASN A 128 70.78 -98.35 44.60
C ASN A 128 70.48 -98.58 43.12
N ASP A 129 71.12 -99.51 42.42
CA ASP A 129 70.88 -99.67 40.98
C ASP A 129 69.50 -100.28 40.71
N ARG A 130 69.04 -101.22 41.54
CA ARG A 130 67.65 -101.69 41.49
C ARG A 130 66.64 -100.61 41.88
N LEU A 131 66.96 -99.80 42.88
CA LEU A 131 66.15 -98.64 43.25
C LEU A 131 66.19 -97.55 42.18
N LYS A 132 67.31 -97.34 41.48
CA LYS A 132 67.47 -96.40 40.36
C LYS A 132 66.62 -96.87 39.18
N GLU A 133 66.59 -98.16 38.84
CA GLU A 133 65.71 -98.66 37.80
C GLU A 133 64.23 -98.53 38.16
N ALA A 134 63.86 -98.80 39.41
CA ALA A 134 62.50 -98.57 39.90
C ALA A 134 62.14 -97.07 39.91
N LEU A 135 63.08 -96.20 40.28
CA LEU A 135 62.92 -94.74 40.26
C LEU A 135 62.90 -94.19 38.84
N LEU A 136 63.63 -94.78 37.89
CA LEU A 136 63.56 -94.42 36.47
C LEU A 136 62.21 -94.79 35.89
N ARG A 137 61.66 -95.98 36.19
CA ARG A 137 60.29 -96.35 35.77
C ARG A 137 59.23 -95.45 36.41
N LEU A 138 59.37 -95.14 37.70
CA LEU A 138 58.46 -94.21 38.38
C LEU A 138 58.57 -92.80 37.79
N ARG A 139 59.79 -92.32 37.52
CA ARG A 139 60.04 -91.03 36.87
C ARG A 139 59.43 -90.99 35.48
N ASP A 140 59.65 -92.03 34.66
CA ASP A 140 59.16 -92.07 33.30
C ASP A 140 57.62 -92.14 33.30
N SER A 141 57.01 -92.92 34.20
CA SER A 141 55.55 -92.92 34.40
C SER A 141 55.01 -91.57 34.90
N ALA A 142 55.71 -90.91 35.82
CA ALA A 142 55.35 -89.60 36.33
C ALA A 142 55.50 -88.52 35.25
N GLN A 143 56.53 -88.63 34.41
CA GLN A 143 56.79 -87.72 33.30
C GLN A 143 55.76 -87.91 32.18
N GLU A 144 55.35 -89.14 31.89
CA GLU A 144 54.23 -89.40 30.98
C GLU A 144 52.92 -88.81 31.51
N THR A 145 52.60 -88.99 32.80
CA THR A 145 51.40 -88.37 33.40
C THR A 145 51.48 -86.85 33.40
N ASP A 146 52.64 -86.26 33.71
CA ASP A 146 52.84 -84.80 33.69
C ASP A 146 52.74 -84.27 32.26
N THR A 147 53.28 -84.96 31.25
CA THR A 147 53.11 -84.51 29.85
C THR A 147 51.66 -84.61 29.36
N LYS A 148 50.88 -85.61 29.81
CA LYS A 148 49.44 -85.70 29.51
C LYS A 148 48.68 -84.55 30.18
N GLN A 149 48.91 -84.33 31.47
CA GLN A 149 48.32 -83.22 32.23
C GLN A 149 48.70 -81.86 31.62
N ARG A 150 49.94 -81.66 31.18
CA ARG A 150 50.35 -80.42 30.50
C ARG A 150 49.65 -80.22 29.16
N ARG A 151 49.42 -81.28 28.38
CA ARG A 151 48.65 -81.20 27.12
C ARG A 151 47.18 -80.90 27.39
N GLU A 152 46.59 -81.53 28.39
CA GLU A 152 45.21 -81.26 28.84
C GLU A 152 45.07 -79.82 29.36
N LEU A 153 46.01 -79.35 30.18
CA LEU A 153 46.07 -77.96 30.64
C LEU A 153 46.25 -76.98 29.47
N ALA A 154 47.05 -77.32 28.46
CA ALA A 154 47.21 -76.48 27.27
C ALA A 154 45.93 -76.43 26.42
N SER A 155 45.23 -77.56 26.25
CA SER A 155 43.92 -77.63 25.59
C SER A 155 42.89 -76.79 26.34
N LEU A 156 42.75 -77.00 27.65
CA LEU A 156 41.80 -76.25 28.49
C LEU A 156 42.10 -74.74 28.49
N ARG A 157 43.37 -74.34 28.44
CA ARG A 157 43.75 -72.92 28.29
C ARG A 157 43.37 -72.35 26.93
N ALA A 158 43.49 -73.13 25.85
CA ALA A 158 43.04 -72.71 24.52
C ALA A 158 41.51 -72.58 24.48
N ASP A 159 40.79 -73.54 25.07
CA ASP A 159 39.33 -73.51 25.16
C ASP A 159 38.84 -72.30 25.98
N LEU A 160 39.51 -72.01 27.12
CA LEU A 160 39.24 -70.81 27.91
C LEU A 160 39.48 -69.53 27.10
N ALA A 161 40.58 -69.44 26.34
CA ALA A 161 40.83 -68.28 25.47
C ALA A 161 39.76 -68.11 24.38
N THR A 162 39.23 -69.20 23.81
CA THR A 162 38.12 -69.12 22.84
C THR A 162 36.79 -68.74 23.50
N LYS A 163 36.57 -69.18 24.75
CA LYS A 163 35.41 -68.77 25.54
C LYS A 163 35.46 -67.27 25.85
N ASP A 164 36.63 -66.75 26.22
CA ASP A 164 36.82 -65.32 26.45
C ASP A 164 36.55 -64.50 25.16
N GLN A 165 37.03 -64.98 24.00
CA GLN A 165 36.72 -64.36 22.70
C GLN A 165 35.22 -64.37 22.37
N LEU A 166 34.54 -65.50 22.59
CA LEU A 166 33.09 -65.61 22.39
C LEU A 166 32.29 -64.71 23.35
N GLU A 167 32.75 -64.55 24.59
CA GLU A 167 32.14 -63.64 25.56
C GLU A 167 32.31 -62.18 25.13
N MET A 168 33.47 -61.81 24.58
CA MET A 168 33.71 -60.48 24.00
C MET A 168 32.82 -60.23 22.78
N ASP A 169 32.70 -61.19 21.85
CA ASP A 169 31.85 -61.06 20.67
C ASP A 169 30.36 -61.02 21.05
N TYR A 170 29.95 -61.81 22.05
CA TYR A 170 28.59 -61.77 22.59
C TYR A 170 28.28 -60.42 23.26
N ALA A 171 29.20 -59.87 24.05
CA ALA A 171 29.05 -58.53 24.62
C ALA A 171 28.93 -57.46 23.53
N SER A 172 29.79 -57.51 22.51
CA SER A 172 29.77 -56.58 21.37
C SER A 172 28.45 -56.63 20.58
N THR A 173 27.95 -57.83 20.27
CA THR A 173 26.68 -58.01 19.56
C THR A 173 25.48 -57.60 20.42
N ARG A 174 25.52 -57.86 21.72
CA ARG A 174 24.51 -57.38 22.68
C ARG A 174 24.47 -55.85 22.73
N ASP A 175 25.62 -55.19 22.76
CA ASP A 175 25.69 -53.72 22.75
C ASP A 175 25.14 -53.16 21.44
N GLN A 176 25.46 -53.79 20.30
CA GLN A 176 24.91 -53.39 18.99
C GLN A 176 23.39 -53.57 18.93
N LEU A 177 22.87 -54.66 19.49
CA LEU A 177 21.42 -54.90 19.59
C LEU A 177 20.75 -53.83 20.45
N GLN A 178 21.29 -53.52 21.63
CA GLN A 178 20.76 -52.48 22.50
C GLN A 178 20.76 -51.11 21.83
N ARG A 179 21.83 -50.75 21.11
CA ARG A 179 21.88 -49.51 20.32
C ARG A 179 20.81 -49.49 19.23
N ALA A 180 20.64 -50.59 18.50
CA ALA A 180 19.60 -50.69 17.48
C ALA A 180 18.19 -50.58 18.06
N GLU A 181 17.93 -51.18 19.23
CA GLU A 181 16.66 -51.06 19.95
C GLU A 181 16.39 -49.63 20.41
N THR A 182 17.39 -48.92 20.92
CA THR A 182 17.25 -47.49 21.27
C THR A 182 16.93 -46.64 20.06
N VAL A 183 17.61 -46.85 18.92
CA VAL A 183 17.33 -46.13 17.68
C VAL A 183 15.93 -46.45 17.14
N LEU A 184 15.48 -47.71 17.22
CA LEU A 184 14.11 -48.06 16.83
C LEU A 184 13.06 -47.41 17.73
N ALA A 185 13.32 -47.28 19.03
CA ALA A 185 12.44 -46.57 19.95
C ALA A 185 12.38 -45.07 19.63
N GLU A 186 13.53 -44.43 19.38
CA GLU A 186 13.60 -43.03 18.96
C GLU A 186 12.87 -42.77 17.64
N LEU A 187 13.07 -43.64 16.63
CA LEU A 187 12.40 -43.53 15.33
C LEU A 187 10.88 -43.73 15.46
N ARG A 188 10.41 -44.58 16.38
CA ARG A 188 8.97 -44.71 16.67
C ARG A 188 8.40 -43.43 17.27
N ILE A 189 9.08 -42.85 18.25
CA ILE A 189 8.66 -41.58 18.84
C ILE A 189 8.64 -40.47 17.77
N GLN A 190 9.64 -40.41 16.89
CA GLN A 190 9.65 -39.47 15.77
C GLN A 190 8.50 -39.72 14.79
N ALA A 191 8.15 -40.97 14.51
CA ALA A 191 7.00 -41.32 13.67
C ALA A 191 5.67 -40.89 14.31
N ASP A 192 5.50 -41.07 15.63
CA ASP A 192 4.31 -40.65 16.36
C ASP A 192 4.18 -39.12 16.36
N VAL A 193 5.28 -38.39 16.56
CA VAL A 193 5.31 -36.92 16.48
C VAL A 193 4.98 -36.44 15.05
N ALA A 194 5.55 -37.09 14.03
CA ALA A 194 5.26 -36.78 12.64
C ALA A 194 3.78 -37.05 12.30
N HIS A 195 3.20 -38.14 12.81
CA HIS A 195 1.79 -38.45 12.63
C HIS A 195 0.88 -37.41 13.31
N GLY A 196 1.18 -37.01 14.56
CA GLY A 196 0.44 -35.93 15.22
C GLY A 196 0.56 -34.58 14.52
N ALA A 197 1.72 -34.28 13.93
CA ALA A 197 1.89 -33.09 13.10
C ALA A 197 1.04 -33.15 11.81
N GLN A 198 0.91 -34.33 11.19
CA GLN A 198 0.03 -34.54 10.05
C GLN A 198 -1.44 -34.33 10.44
N ASP A 199 -1.91 -34.89 11.55
CA ASP A 199 -3.29 -34.72 12.01
C ASP A 199 -3.62 -33.24 12.29
N MET A 200 -2.67 -32.50 12.89
CA MET A 200 -2.81 -31.05 13.08
C MET A 200 -2.86 -30.30 11.74
N LEU A 201 -2.03 -30.69 10.76
CA LEU A 201 -2.07 -30.10 9.43
C LEU A 201 -3.40 -30.38 8.74
N GLU A 202 -3.91 -31.61 8.80
CA GLU A 202 -5.21 -31.98 8.24
C GLU A 202 -6.33 -31.13 8.86
N GLN A 203 -6.38 -31.03 10.19
CA GLN A 203 -7.35 -30.18 10.89
C GLN A 203 -7.22 -28.69 10.55
N LEU A 204 -5.99 -28.19 10.38
CA LEU A 204 -5.75 -26.79 9.97
C LEU A 204 -6.17 -26.58 8.52
N THR A 205 -5.95 -27.55 7.63
CA THR A 205 -6.40 -27.47 6.23
C THR A 205 -7.92 -27.50 6.13
N GLU A 206 -8.60 -28.38 6.87
CA GLU A 206 -10.07 -28.40 6.93
C GLU A 206 -10.62 -27.08 7.46
N ARG A 207 -10.03 -26.54 8.54
CA ARG A 207 -10.43 -25.23 9.08
C ARG A 207 -10.19 -24.12 8.07
N ASN A 208 -9.05 -24.09 7.39
CA ASN A 208 -8.77 -23.09 6.36
C ASN A 208 -9.78 -23.19 5.22
N MET A 209 -10.08 -24.39 4.72
CA MET A 209 -11.09 -24.59 3.68
C MET A 209 -12.46 -24.06 4.12
N THR A 210 -12.91 -24.36 5.35
CA THR A 210 -14.20 -23.84 5.85
C THR A 210 -14.21 -22.32 6.02
N LEU A 211 -13.07 -21.72 6.40
CA LEU A 211 -12.94 -20.27 6.50
C LEU A 211 -12.90 -19.61 5.12
N GLU A 212 -12.23 -20.21 4.16
CA GLU A 212 -12.20 -19.78 2.76
C GLU A 212 -13.60 -19.81 2.15
N GLU A 213 -14.35 -20.91 2.31
CA GLU A 213 -15.76 -21.01 1.90
C GLU A 213 -16.62 -19.92 2.55
N ARG A 214 -16.39 -19.61 3.84
CA ARG A 214 -17.14 -18.56 4.53
C ARG A 214 -16.76 -17.16 4.03
N ILE A 215 -15.49 -16.92 3.70
CA ILE A 215 -15.02 -15.67 3.10
C ILE A 215 -15.62 -15.50 1.71
N GLU A 216 -15.66 -16.56 0.90
CA GLU A 216 -16.28 -16.54 -0.43
C GLU A 216 -17.78 -16.23 -0.35
N GLN A 217 -18.50 -16.86 0.60
CA GLN A 217 -19.91 -16.55 0.86
C GLN A 217 -20.12 -15.09 1.27
N MET A 218 -19.33 -14.57 2.22
CA MET A 218 -19.45 -13.16 2.62
C MET A 218 -19.07 -12.23 1.47
N ALA A 219 -18.10 -12.60 0.63
CA ALA A 219 -17.72 -11.81 -0.54
C ALA A 219 -18.82 -11.79 -1.61
N SER A 220 -19.53 -12.90 -1.83
CA SER A 220 -20.70 -12.91 -2.72
C SER A 220 -21.86 -12.10 -2.14
N GLU A 221 -22.14 -12.22 -0.84
CA GLU A 221 -23.15 -11.41 -0.15
C GLU A 221 -22.84 -9.91 -0.26
N ILE A 222 -21.57 -9.51 -0.10
CA ILE A 222 -21.14 -8.12 -0.28
C ILE A 222 -21.35 -7.66 -1.72
N GLN A 223 -20.99 -8.46 -2.72
CA GLN A 223 -21.21 -8.10 -4.13
C GLN A 223 -22.69 -7.94 -4.47
N GLU A 224 -23.55 -8.80 -3.94
CA GLU A 224 -25.00 -8.68 -4.10
C GLU A 224 -25.54 -7.39 -3.44
N LEU A 225 -25.05 -7.05 -2.24
CA LEU A 225 -25.43 -5.80 -1.56
C LEU A 225 -24.90 -4.55 -2.28
N GLU A 226 -23.67 -4.58 -2.80
CA GLU A 226 -23.09 -3.50 -3.61
C GLU A 226 -23.89 -3.31 -4.91
N ALA A 227 -24.31 -4.39 -5.56
CA ALA A 227 -25.16 -4.33 -6.75
C ALA A 227 -26.55 -3.74 -6.42
N LEU A 228 -27.15 -4.12 -5.29
CA LEU A 228 -28.40 -3.52 -4.82
C LEU A 228 -28.25 -2.04 -4.49
N GLN A 229 -27.12 -1.64 -3.90
CA GLN A 229 -26.83 -0.24 -3.61
C GLN A 229 -26.68 0.57 -4.91
N ALA A 230 -25.95 0.06 -5.90
CA ALA A 230 -25.81 0.72 -7.19
C ALA A 230 -27.17 0.94 -7.88
N VAL A 231 -28.05 -0.08 -7.87
CA VAL A 231 -29.41 0.04 -8.40
C VAL A 231 -30.24 1.06 -7.60
N ASN A 232 -30.08 1.11 -6.28
CA ASN A 232 -30.76 2.11 -5.45
C ASN A 232 -30.27 3.53 -5.76
N ASP A 233 -28.96 3.74 -5.93
CA ASP A 233 -28.37 5.04 -6.28
C ASP A 233 -28.83 5.50 -7.67
N GLU A 234 -28.92 4.58 -8.64
CA GLU A 234 -29.50 4.86 -9.97
C GLU A 234 -30.99 5.25 -9.86
N LEU A 235 -31.77 4.51 -9.06
CA LEU A 235 -33.17 4.86 -8.83
C LEU A 235 -33.32 6.22 -8.15
N GLU A 236 -32.51 6.53 -7.15
CA GLU A 236 -32.51 7.84 -6.48
C GLU A 236 -32.15 8.97 -7.45
N ALA A 237 -31.16 8.76 -8.32
CA ALA A 237 -30.82 9.72 -9.37
C ALA A 237 -32.01 9.95 -10.32
N THR A 238 -32.66 8.88 -10.78
CA THR A 238 -33.86 9.04 -11.63
C THR A 238 -34.99 9.75 -10.90
N HIS A 239 -35.18 9.50 -9.60
CA HIS A 239 -36.19 10.20 -8.80
C HIS A 239 -35.89 11.69 -8.70
N LEU A 240 -34.66 12.07 -8.38
CA LEU A 240 -34.23 13.47 -8.32
C LEU A 240 -34.38 14.19 -9.67
N GLU A 241 -34.05 13.52 -10.77
CA GLU A 241 -34.24 14.06 -12.13
C GLU A 241 -35.72 14.28 -12.45
N THR A 242 -36.59 13.30 -12.14
CA THR A 242 -38.03 13.46 -12.35
C THR A 242 -38.63 14.55 -11.48
N GLU A 243 -38.16 14.71 -10.25
CA GLU A 243 -38.60 15.80 -9.36
C GLU A 243 -38.20 17.17 -9.92
N ALA A 244 -36.95 17.30 -10.39
CA ALA A 244 -36.46 18.51 -11.02
C ALA A 244 -37.24 18.87 -12.30
N GLN A 245 -37.58 17.87 -13.13
CA GLN A 245 -38.41 18.08 -14.32
C GLN A 245 -39.82 18.57 -13.94
N LEU A 246 -40.45 17.97 -12.92
CA LEU A 246 -41.76 18.40 -12.44
C LEU A 246 -41.72 19.82 -11.85
N GLN A 247 -40.65 20.18 -11.14
CA GLN A 247 -40.45 21.55 -10.63
C GLN A 247 -40.32 22.57 -11.77
N GLN A 248 -39.52 22.26 -12.81
CA GLN A 248 -39.43 23.12 -13.99
C GLN A 248 -40.78 23.26 -14.72
N GLU A 249 -41.56 22.19 -14.83
CA GLU A 249 -42.90 22.26 -15.40
C GLU A 249 -43.85 23.14 -14.57
N LEU A 250 -43.75 23.10 -13.24
CA LEU A 250 -44.50 23.98 -12.35
C LEU A 250 -44.09 25.44 -12.55
N ASP A 251 -42.79 25.74 -12.58
CA ASP A 251 -42.28 27.11 -12.79
C ASP A 251 -42.79 27.68 -14.12
N ILE A 252 -42.71 26.91 -15.21
CA ILE A 252 -43.23 27.31 -16.53
C ILE A 252 -44.76 27.55 -16.48
N ARG A 253 -45.50 26.76 -15.70
CA ARG A 253 -46.95 26.93 -15.53
C ARG A 253 -47.25 28.20 -14.71
N GLU A 254 -46.48 28.48 -13.67
CA GLU A 254 -46.59 29.68 -12.86
C GLU A 254 -46.30 30.95 -13.66
N GLU A 255 -45.25 30.93 -14.49
CA GLU A 255 -44.95 32.03 -15.43
C GLU A 255 -46.09 32.28 -16.40
N LYS A 256 -46.68 31.23 -16.97
CA LYS A 256 -47.86 31.33 -17.86
C LYS A 256 -49.08 31.90 -17.12
N LEU A 257 -49.33 31.46 -15.89
CA LEU A 257 -50.41 31.99 -15.06
C LEU A 257 -50.20 33.47 -14.76
N ALA A 258 -48.97 33.88 -14.43
CA ALA A 258 -48.61 35.28 -14.19
C ALA A 258 -48.79 36.12 -15.46
N HIS A 259 -48.38 35.61 -16.62
CA HIS A 259 -48.59 36.27 -17.91
C HIS A 259 -50.08 36.48 -18.21
N CYS A 260 -50.90 35.42 -18.13
CA CYS A 260 -52.34 35.53 -18.33
C CYS A 260 -53.02 36.45 -17.31
N ALA A 261 -52.54 36.49 -16.06
CA ALA A 261 -53.04 37.41 -15.05
C ALA A 261 -52.74 38.88 -15.42
N ASN A 262 -51.53 39.17 -15.91
CA ASN A 262 -51.15 40.50 -16.38
C ASN A 262 -51.95 40.93 -17.62
N GLU A 263 -52.15 40.02 -18.59
CA GLU A 263 -52.99 40.28 -19.77
C GLU A 263 -54.44 40.56 -19.36
N ARG A 264 -54.98 39.79 -18.40
CA ARG A 264 -56.31 40.03 -17.83
C ARG A 264 -56.40 41.43 -17.22
N ASP A 265 -55.41 41.82 -16.41
CA ASP A 265 -55.41 43.14 -15.77
C ASP A 265 -55.28 44.27 -16.81
N ALA A 266 -54.46 44.11 -17.85
CA ALA A 266 -54.35 45.06 -18.96
C ALA A 266 -55.68 45.20 -19.72
N LEU A 267 -56.32 44.08 -20.09
CA LEU A 267 -57.64 44.10 -20.74
C LEU A 267 -58.70 44.73 -19.85
N GLN A 268 -58.66 44.48 -18.54
CA GLN A 268 -59.58 45.09 -17.59
C GLN A 268 -59.37 46.60 -17.50
N MET A 269 -58.13 47.10 -17.51
CA MET A 269 -57.83 48.52 -17.64
C MET A 269 -58.38 49.10 -18.95
N HIS A 270 -58.17 48.42 -20.08
CA HIS A 270 -58.74 48.84 -21.37
C HIS A 270 -60.27 48.93 -21.32
N LEU A 271 -60.95 47.95 -20.72
CA LEU A 271 -62.40 47.97 -20.57
C LEU A 271 -62.87 49.16 -19.70
N THR A 272 -62.17 49.48 -18.61
CA THR A 272 -62.50 50.66 -17.78
C THR A 272 -62.24 51.98 -18.51
N ALA A 273 -61.17 52.07 -19.30
CA ALA A 273 -60.90 53.24 -20.13
C ALA A 273 -61.99 53.38 -21.20
N HIS A 274 -62.35 52.28 -21.87
CA HIS A 274 -63.44 52.27 -22.84
C HIS A 274 -64.78 52.64 -22.20
N SER A 275 -65.12 52.12 -21.02
CA SER A 275 -66.36 52.50 -20.32
C SER A 275 -66.38 53.99 -19.99
N SER A 276 -65.26 54.55 -19.51
CA SER A 276 -65.11 55.99 -19.28
C SER A 276 -65.28 56.79 -20.58
N THR A 277 -64.65 56.36 -21.68
CA THR A 277 -64.84 57.04 -22.98
C THR A 277 -66.29 56.94 -23.48
N ILE A 278 -66.98 55.82 -23.28
CA ILE A 278 -68.39 55.66 -23.63
C ILE A 278 -69.25 56.61 -22.80
N GLU A 279 -68.96 56.79 -21.50
CA GLU A 279 -69.64 57.76 -20.65
C GLU A 279 -69.40 59.19 -21.12
N GLN A 280 -68.16 59.52 -21.49
CA GLN A 280 -67.83 60.82 -22.10
C GLN A 280 -68.60 61.00 -23.42
N PHE A 281 -68.64 60.00 -24.31
CA PHE A 281 -69.44 60.05 -25.54
C PHE A 281 -70.93 60.18 -25.25
N ARG A 282 -71.48 59.51 -24.23
CA ARG A 282 -72.88 59.66 -23.82
C ARG A 282 -73.17 61.06 -23.32
N SER A 283 -72.26 61.64 -22.52
CA SER A 283 -72.37 63.03 -22.07
C SER A 283 -72.28 64.02 -23.23
N LEU A 284 -71.31 63.84 -24.12
CA LEU A 284 -71.13 64.64 -25.32
C LEU A 284 -72.32 64.51 -26.26
N VAL A 285 -72.87 63.32 -26.47
CA VAL A 285 -74.08 63.13 -27.27
C VAL A 285 -75.26 63.81 -26.60
N SER A 286 -75.39 63.76 -25.28
CA SER A 286 -76.43 64.52 -24.55
C SER A 286 -76.25 66.02 -24.75
N GLU A 287 -75.02 66.53 -24.68
CA GLU A 287 -74.69 67.92 -24.97
C GLU A 287 -74.96 68.28 -26.43
N LEU A 288 -74.54 67.48 -27.40
CA LEU A 288 -74.82 67.66 -28.82
C LEU A 288 -76.31 67.55 -29.13
N VAL A 289 -77.08 66.76 -28.39
CA VAL A 289 -78.55 66.71 -28.50
C VAL A 289 -79.15 68.01 -27.98
N LYS A 290 -78.72 68.49 -26.80
CA LYS A 290 -79.12 69.81 -26.28
C LYS A 290 -78.74 70.91 -27.24
N ASP A 291 -77.50 70.90 -27.72
CA ASP A 291 -76.95 71.85 -28.67
C ASP A 291 -77.68 71.75 -29.99
N ARG A 292 -77.95 70.57 -30.55
CA ARG A 292 -78.81 70.37 -31.73
C ARG A 292 -80.19 70.95 -31.49
N ASP A 293 -80.78 70.76 -30.32
CA ASP A 293 -82.08 71.35 -30.01
C ASP A 293 -81.96 72.88 -29.90
N THR A 294 -80.84 73.40 -29.39
CA THR A 294 -80.50 74.83 -29.43
C THR A 294 -80.15 75.32 -30.84
N TRP A 295 -79.59 74.50 -31.73
CA TRP A 295 -79.17 74.80 -33.09
C TRP A 295 -80.34 74.68 -34.06
N ARG A 296 -81.31 73.80 -33.80
CA ARG A 296 -82.65 73.85 -34.38
C ARG A 296 -83.35 75.13 -33.98
N ALA A 297 -83.19 75.58 -32.73
CA ALA A 297 -83.60 76.92 -32.32
C ALA A 297 -82.75 78.04 -32.97
N LYS A 298 -81.51 77.74 -33.39
CA LYS A 298 -80.60 78.66 -34.10
C LYS A 298 -80.41 78.34 -35.60
N CYS A 299 -81.38 77.72 -36.28
CA CYS A 299 -81.41 77.54 -37.75
C CYS A 299 -81.55 78.87 -38.53
N ASN A 300 -81.07 79.98 -37.95
CA ASN A 300 -80.56 81.17 -38.63
C ASN A 300 -79.02 81.10 -38.64
N ALA A 301 -78.48 80.45 -39.67
CA ALA A 301 -77.15 80.66 -40.28
C ALA A 301 -75.83 80.34 -39.48
N PRO A 302 -74.70 80.06 -40.19
CA PRO A 302 -73.54 79.21 -39.79
C PRO A 302 -72.20 80.03 -39.66
N PRO A 303 -70.94 79.49 -39.78
CA PRO A 303 -70.26 78.22 -39.39
C PRO A 303 -68.87 78.37 -38.66
N ALA A 304 -68.36 77.25 -38.07
CA ALA A 304 -66.95 76.74 -37.97
C ALA A 304 -65.83 77.55 -37.24
N PRO A 305 -64.58 77.04 -37.01
CA PRO A 305 -64.02 75.67 -36.97
C PRO A 305 -63.10 75.36 -35.72
N ALA A 306 -62.53 74.14 -35.75
CA ALA A 306 -61.72 73.37 -34.79
C ALA A 306 -60.32 73.89 -34.42
N LEU A 307 -59.65 73.23 -33.44
CA LEU A 307 -58.19 73.03 -33.42
C LEU A 307 -57.76 71.85 -32.51
N SER A 308 -56.64 71.23 -32.89
CA SER A 308 -56.06 69.92 -32.56
C SER A 308 -54.78 70.03 -31.69
N SER A 309 -54.36 68.94 -31.01
CA SER A 309 -52.96 68.71 -30.54
C SER A 309 -52.74 67.32 -29.86
N PRO A 310 -51.52 66.73 -29.88
CA PRO A 310 -51.23 65.27 -29.82
C PRO A 310 -50.45 64.76 -28.56
N LEU A 311 -50.26 63.42 -28.47
CA LEU A 311 -49.59 62.65 -27.39
C LEU A 311 -48.14 62.20 -27.73
N PRO A 312 -47.27 61.93 -26.72
CA PRO A 312 -45.99 61.23 -26.89
C PRO A 312 -45.95 59.80 -26.27
N THR A 313 -45.05 58.97 -26.82
CA THR A 313 -44.72 57.57 -26.49
C THR A 313 -43.59 57.43 -25.46
N VAL A 314 -43.60 56.33 -24.66
CA VAL A 314 -42.52 55.94 -23.71
C VAL A 314 -42.10 54.49 -23.96
N SER A 315 -40.78 54.27 -23.95
CA SER A 315 -40.06 53.00 -24.18
C SER A 315 -39.89 52.16 -22.89
N GLN A 316 -39.74 50.83 -23.08
CA GLN A 316 -39.70 49.77 -22.06
C GLN A 316 -38.30 49.53 -21.45
N SER A 317 -38.27 48.99 -20.23
CA SER A 317 -37.09 48.70 -19.38
C SER A 317 -36.69 47.22 -19.36
N SER A 318 -35.38 46.95 -19.34
CA SER A 318 -34.70 45.63 -19.31
C SER A 318 -34.49 45.04 -17.89
N SER A 319 -34.61 43.72 -17.75
CA SER A 319 -34.30 42.93 -16.54
C SER A 319 -32.80 42.55 -16.43
N ILE A 320 -32.27 42.41 -15.21
CA ILE A 320 -30.84 42.17 -14.89
C ILE A 320 -30.57 40.66 -14.74
N SER A 321 -29.57 40.11 -15.44
CA SER A 321 -29.18 38.68 -15.40
C SER A 321 -28.13 38.36 -14.31
N MET A 322 -28.37 37.33 -13.49
CA MET A 322 -27.51 36.91 -12.36
C MET A 322 -26.48 35.82 -12.69
N LEU A 323 -26.67 35.06 -13.78
CA LEU A 323 -25.83 33.92 -14.16
C LEU A 323 -24.33 34.25 -14.37
N PRO A 324 -23.95 35.38 -14.99
CA PRO A 324 -22.53 35.70 -15.18
C PRO A 324 -21.78 35.90 -13.86
N ARG A 325 -22.48 36.41 -12.82
CA ARG A 325 -21.88 36.64 -11.50
C ARG A 325 -21.59 35.32 -10.78
N LEU A 326 -22.47 34.32 -10.91
CA LEU A 326 -22.24 32.99 -10.34
C LEU A 326 -21.02 32.32 -10.98
N ARG A 327 -20.90 32.37 -12.32
CA ARG A 327 -19.74 31.83 -13.04
C ARG A 327 -18.43 32.53 -12.66
N ALA A 328 -18.47 33.85 -12.43
CA ALA A 328 -17.29 34.59 -12.00
C ALA A 328 -16.79 34.13 -10.61
N ILE A 329 -17.71 33.89 -9.67
CA ILE A 329 -17.37 33.39 -8.33
C ILE A 329 -16.77 31.97 -8.43
N GLU A 330 -17.36 31.08 -9.22
CA GLU A 330 -16.82 29.74 -9.45
C GLU A 330 -15.42 29.78 -10.09
N HIS A 331 -15.20 30.68 -11.04
CA HIS A 331 -13.89 30.90 -11.64
C HIS A 331 -12.85 31.37 -10.61
N GLU A 332 -13.18 32.35 -9.76
CA GLU A 332 -12.30 32.80 -8.68
C GLU A 332 -11.96 31.67 -7.68
N GLN A 333 -12.96 30.87 -7.30
CA GLN A 333 -12.76 29.74 -6.40
C GLN A 333 -11.87 28.65 -7.01
N THR A 334 -12.05 28.34 -8.29
CA THR A 334 -11.20 27.34 -8.98
C THR A 334 -9.76 27.82 -9.12
N LEU A 335 -9.53 29.10 -9.40
CA LEU A 335 -8.19 29.69 -9.40
C LEU A 335 -7.53 29.62 -8.02
N LEU A 336 -8.26 29.95 -6.95
CA LEU A 336 -7.75 29.82 -5.58
C LEU A 336 -7.40 28.36 -5.27
N ARG A 337 -8.28 27.41 -5.61
CA ARG A 337 -8.02 25.97 -5.42
C ARG A 337 -6.77 25.54 -6.19
N LEU A 338 -6.58 25.95 -7.44
CA LEU A 338 -5.38 25.65 -8.21
C LEU A 338 -4.12 26.24 -7.58
N SER A 339 -4.18 27.48 -7.07
CA SER A 339 -3.04 28.12 -6.39
C SER A 339 -2.63 27.37 -5.12
N ILE A 340 -3.60 26.88 -4.35
CA ILE A 340 -3.38 26.08 -3.15
C ILE A 340 -2.79 24.72 -3.55
N THR A 341 -3.40 24.01 -4.50
CA THR A 341 -2.92 22.70 -4.97
C THR A 341 -1.49 22.80 -5.51
N ARG A 342 -1.15 23.86 -6.25
CA ARG A 342 0.21 24.12 -6.77
C ARG A 342 1.28 24.10 -5.66
N SER A 343 0.95 24.50 -4.44
CA SER A 343 1.89 24.47 -3.30
C SER A 343 2.22 23.06 -2.78
N TYR A 344 1.36 22.08 -3.07
CA TYR A 344 1.57 20.68 -2.70
C TYR A 344 2.30 19.87 -3.77
N LEU A 345 2.50 20.41 -4.97
CA LEU A 345 3.19 19.69 -6.05
C LEU A 345 4.71 19.64 -5.80
N PRO A 346 5.39 18.51 -6.12
CA PRO A 346 6.82 18.39 -5.99
C PRO A 346 7.60 19.44 -6.80
N PRO A 347 8.80 19.87 -6.36
CA PRO A 347 9.60 20.84 -7.10
C PRO A 347 10.05 20.33 -8.47
N SER A 348 10.09 19.01 -8.69
CA SER A 348 10.36 18.41 -10.00
C SER A 348 9.32 18.79 -11.06
N PHE A 349 8.08 19.10 -10.66
CA PHE A 349 7.01 19.50 -11.57
C PHE A 349 7.23 20.90 -12.19
N GLN A 350 7.85 21.83 -11.45
CA GLN A 350 7.95 23.25 -11.83
C GLN A 350 8.86 23.53 -13.05
N GLY A 351 9.51 22.49 -13.59
CA GLY A 351 10.35 22.58 -14.79
C GLY A 351 9.58 22.17 -16.05
N ALA A 352 9.87 20.97 -16.54
CA ALA A 352 9.36 20.48 -17.82
C ALA A 352 7.85 20.14 -17.79
N ASP A 353 7.37 19.59 -16.67
CA ASP A 353 5.98 19.12 -16.55
C ASP A 353 4.97 20.28 -16.53
N GLU A 354 5.28 21.40 -15.85
CA GLU A 354 4.45 22.61 -15.90
C GLU A 354 4.39 23.22 -17.30
N ALA A 355 5.52 23.26 -18.00
CA ALA A 355 5.59 23.78 -19.37
C ALA A 355 4.82 22.88 -20.35
N ALA A 356 4.90 21.55 -20.23
CA ALA A 356 4.08 20.61 -21.00
C ALA A 356 2.57 20.78 -20.76
N LEU A 357 2.17 21.04 -19.51
CA LEU A 357 0.78 21.39 -19.19
C LEU A 357 0.35 22.68 -19.90
N GLN A 358 1.20 23.71 -19.90
CA GLN A 358 0.92 24.97 -20.58
C GLN A 358 0.79 24.80 -22.10
N SER A 359 1.63 23.97 -22.73
CA SER A 359 1.50 23.62 -24.16
C SER A 359 0.18 22.93 -24.48
N LEU A 360 -0.24 21.95 -23.67
CA LEU A 360 -1.53 21.30 -23.87
C LEU A 360 -2.69 22.29 -23.77
N LEU A 361 -2.71 23.11 -22.72
CA LEU A 361 -3.75 24.13 -22.50
C LEU A 361 -3.73 25.24 -23.57
N PHE A 362 -2.56 25.52 -24.15
CA PHE A 362 -2.43 26.44 -25.28
C PHE A 362 -3.21 25.93 -26.51
N TYR A 363 -3.03 24.67 -26.90
CA TYR A 363 -3.76 24.09 -28.03
C TYR A 363 -5.27 24.02 -27.77
N GLU A 364 -5.69 23.58 -26.58
CA GLU A 364 -7.11 23.56 -26.22
C GLU A 364 -7.74 24.95 -26.28
N ARG A 365 -7.01 25.97 -25.82
CA ARG A 365 -7.49 27.35 -25.79
C ARG A 365 -7.61 27.94 -27.19
N ILE A 366 -6.63 27.71 -28.06
CA ILE A 366 -6.70 28.14 -29.45
C ILE A 366 -7.89 27.48 -30.16
N ALA A 367 -8.09 26.17 -29.97
CA ALA A 367 -9.27 25.49 -30.49
C ALA A 367 -10.57 26.18 -30.02
N ARG A 368 -10.73 26.42 -28.71
CA ARG A 368 -11.91 27.08 -28.16
C ARG A 368 -12.10 28.52 -28.68
N TRP A 369 -11.02 29.25 -28.91
CA TRP A 369 -11.08 30.60 -29.47
C TRP A 369 -11.51 30.61 -30.93
N CYS A 370 -10.93 29.74 -31.77
CA CYS A 370 -11.37 29.57 -33.15
C CYS A 370 -12.84 29.15 -33.20
N ASP A 371 -13.28 28.27 -32.30
CA ASP A 371 -14.67 27.84 -32.21
C ASP A 371 -15.61 28.98 -31.80
N LEU A 372 -15.20 29.83 -30.84
CA LEU A 372 -15.97 31.00 -30.41
C LEU A 372 -16.14 32.01 -31.55
N ILE A 373 -15.06 32.33 -32.27
CA ILE A 373 -15.10 33.23 -33.43
C ILE A 373 -16.01 32.64 -34.50
N ARG A 374 -15.86 31.35 -34.81
CA ARG A 374 -16.69 30.64 -35.81
C ARG A 374 -18.18 30.71 -35.47
N HIS A 375 -18.57 30.51 -34.21
CA HIS A 375 -19.97 30.60 -33.78
C HIS A 375 -20.51 32.03 -33.78
N ALA A 376 -19.69 33.03 -33.43
CA ALA A 376 -20.07 34.43 -33.53
C ALA A 376 -20.38 34.83 -34.99
N LEU A 377 -19.58 34.35 -35.94
CA LEU A 377 -19.80 34.58 -37.37
C LEU A 377 -21.09 33.90 -37.91
N VAL A 378 -21.52 32.77 -37.33
CA VAL A 378 -22.78 32.09 -37.71
C VAL A 378 -24.02 32.92 -37.34
N GLN A 379 -23.98 33.69 -36.24
CA GLN A 379 -25.12 34.53 -35.83
C GLN A 379 -25.39 35.68 -36.82
N GLY A 380 -24.41 36.03 -37.66
CA GLY A 380 -24.55 37.07 -38.68
C GLY A 380 -24.98 36.57 -40.06
N ILE A 381 -24.89 35.26 -40.36
CA ILE A 381 -25.06 34.72 -41.72
C ILE A 381 -25.96 33.47 -41.70
N ASP A 382 -27.26 33.63 -41.99
CA ASP A 382 -28.14 32.51 -42.34
C ASP A 382 -28.04 32.20 -43.84
N VAL A 383 -27.07 31.34 -44.17
CA VAL A 383 -26.82 30.87 -45.55
C VAL A 383 -28.08 30.25 -46.17
N GLN A 384 -28.94 29.61 -45.38
CA GLN A 384 -30.11 28.91 -45.92
C GLN A 384 -31.26 29.86 -46.21
N GLU A 385 -31.46 30.89 -45.39
CA GLU A 385 -32.39 31.97 -45.68
C GLU A 385 -31.94 32.79 -46.90
N GLN A 386 -30.66 33.16 -46.96
CA GLN A 386 -30.08 33.93 -48.08
C GLN A 386 -30.10 33.17 -49.40
N LEU A 387 -29.90 31.84 -49.37
CA LEU A 387 -30.03 30.97 -50.54
C LEU A 387 -31.48 30.96 -51.08
N VAL A 388 -32.48 30.90 -50.20
CA VAL A 388 -33.91 30.94 -50.60
C VAL A 388 -34.28 32.32 -51.14
N GLN A 389 -33.77 33.38 -50.51
CA GLN A 389 -34.02 34.76 -50.91
C GLN A 389 -33.20 35.20 -52.13
N ARG A 390 -32.22 34.39 -52.58
CA ARG A 390 -31.27 34.72 -53.64
C ARG A 390 -30.57 36.06 -53.37
N THR A 391 -30.00 36.19 -52.18
CA THR A 391 -29.29 37.39 -51.68
C THR A 391 -27.84 37.07 -51.28
N LEU A 392 -27.22 36.08 -51.94
CA LEU A 392 -25.84 35.68 -51.66
C LEU A 392 -24.87 36.64 -52.35
N ASP A 393 -23.98 37.21 -51.56
CA ASP A 393 -23.03 38.25 -51.97
C ASP A 393 -21.59 37.86 -51.60
N ASP A 394 -20.62 38.62 -52.10
CA ASP A 394 -19.18 38.44 -51.84
C ASP A 394 -18.85 38.37 -50.34
N VAL A 395 -19.51 39.18 -49.51
CA VAL A 395 -19.37 39.18 -48.04
C VAL A 395 -19.75 37.82 -47.44
N THR A 396 -20.80 37.18 -47.95
CA THR A 396 -21.25 35.86 -47.45
C THR A 396 -20.27 34.75 -47.82
N LEU A 397 -19.62 34.88 -48.98
CA LEU A 397 -18.58 33.97 -49.45
C LEU A 397 -17.29 34.14 -48.62
N ALA A 398 -16.83 35.37 -48.41
CA ALA A 398 -15.69 35.69 -47.55
C ALA A 398 -15.88 35.17 -46.11
N GLY A 399 -17.06 35.38 -45.52
CA GLY A 399 -17.39 34.84 -44.20
C GLY A 399 -17.34 33.29 -44.15
N CYS A 400 -17.73 32.59 -45.22
CA CYS A 400 -17.61 31.13 -45.30
C CYS A 400 -16.15 30.66 -45.44
N HIS A 401 -15.32 31.37 -46.23
CA HIS A 401 -13.88 31.11 -46.31
C HIS A 401 -13.19 31.28 -44.96
N LEU A 402 -13.50 32.36 -44.24
CA LEU A 402 -12.99 32.57 -42.91
C LEU A 402 -13.42 31.45 -41.94
N ARG A 403 -14.70 31.06 -41.96
CA ARG A 403 -15.19 29.92 -41.14
C ARG A 403 -14.49 28.61 -41.48
N ARG A 404 -14.18 28.37 -42.76
CA ARG A 404 -13.38 27.21 -43.20
C ARG A 404 -11.96 27.27 -42.62
N SER A 405 -11.29 28.43 -42.73
CA SER A 405 -9.93 28.62 -42.20
C SER A 405 -9.85 28.45 -40.68
N LEU A 406 -10.82 29.00 -39.94
CA LEU A 406 -10.95 28.84 -38.48
C LEU A 406 -11.21 27.39 -38.09
N THR A 407 -12.06 26.67 -38.86
CA THR A 407 -12.28 25.24 -38.65
C THR A 407 -11.01 24.44 -38.87
N HIS A 408 -10.14 24.84 -39.80
CA HIS A 408 -8.86 24.15 -40.02
C HIS A 408 -7.91 24.31 -38.83
N VAL A 409 -7.75 25.53 -38.32
CA VAL A 409 -6.96 25.79 -37.11
C VAL A 409 -7.54 25.03 -35.91
N TYR A 410 -8.87 25.04 -35.76
CA TYR A 410 -9.57 24.27 -34.73
C TYR A 410 -9.29 22.76 -34.84
N ALA A 411 -9.44 22.18 -36.04
CA ALA A 411 -9.21 20.76 -36.28
C ALA A 411 -7.77 20.36 -35.94
N LEU A 412 -6.77 21.12 -36.40
CA LEU A 412 -5.36 20.86 -36.09
C LEU A 412 -5.06 21.02 -34.60
N ALA A 413 -5.56 22.08 -33.95
CA ALA A 413 -5.33 22.31 -32.53
C ALA A 413 -5.98 21.23 -31.65
N THR A 414 -7.20 20.80 -31.99
CA THR A 414 -7.87 19.69 -31.29
C THR A 414 -7.14 18.37 -31.49
N GLN A 415 -6.69 18.06 -32.72
CA GLN A 415 -5.88 16.89 -33.03
C GLN A 415 -4.57 16.88 -32.24
N ILE A 416 -3.79 17.96 -32.26
CA ILE A 416 -2.53 18.05 -31.50
C ILE A 416 -2.82 17.88 -30.01
N SER A 417 -3.87 18.53 -29.48
CA SER A 417 -4.26 18.35 -28.08
C SER A 417 -4.64 16.90 -27.75
N ALA A 418 -5.25 16.20 -28.71
CA ALA A 418 -5.67 14.82 -28.52
C ALA A 418 -4.47 13.88 -28.50
N VAL A 419 -3.55 14.01 -29.45
CA VAL A 419 -2.28 13.27 -29.46
C VAL A 419 -1.55 13.50 -28.14
N LEU A 420 -1.44 14.75 -27.66
CA LEU A 420 -0.76 15.05 -26.39
C LEU A 420 -1.46 14.47 -25.16
N LYS A 421 -2.74 14.10 -25.22
CA LYS A 421 -3.48 13.44 -24.13
C LYS A 421 -3.37 11.92 -24.14
N SER A 422 -2.99 11.30 -25.25
CA SER A 422 -2.77 9.86 -25.34
C SER A 422 -1.30 9.48 -25.57
N ALA A 423 -0.43 10.46 -25.81
CA ALA A 423 0.98 10.25 -26.02
C ALA A 423 1.70 9.69 -24.77
N PRO A 424 2.81 8.96 -24.95
CA PRO A 424 3.68 8.61 -23.84
C PRO A 424 4.29 9.86 -23.20
N PRO A 425 4.67 9.82 -21.91
CA PRO A 425 5.20 10.96 -21.17
C PRO A 425 6.37 11.67 -21.87
N ASP A 426 7.24 10.93 -22.55
CA ASP A 426 8.42 11.51 -23.23
C ASP A 426 8.04 12.40 -24.41
N VAL A 427 7.05 11.98 -25.21
CA VAL A 427 6.54 12.78 -26.34
C VAL A 427 5.80 14.01 -25.81
N TYR A 428 4.97 13.83 -24.77
CA TYR A 428 4.29 14.94 -24.09
C TYR A 428 5.27 16.01 -23.59
N LEU A 429 6.39 15.61 -22.98
CA LEU A 429 7.41 16.53 -22.47
C LEU A 429 8.27 17.15 -23.56
N SER A 430 8.46 16.48 -24.69
CA SER A 430 9.22 17.03 -25.82
C SER A 430 8.58 18.32 -26.38
N HIS A 431 7.27 18.46 -26.23
CA HIS A 431 6.45 19.58 -26.70
C HIS A 431 6.19 20.64 -25.61
N ALA A 432 6.95 20.59 -24.50
CA ALA A 432 6.78 21.50 -23.37
C ALA A 432 7.03 22.98 -23.70
N GLN A 433 7.72 23.29 -24.81
CA GLN A 433 8.07 24.66 -25.17
C GLN A 433 7.18 25.26 -26.26
N ASP A 434 6.26 24.48 -26.83
CA ASP A 434 5.43 24.90 -27.96
C ASP A 434 4.64 26.18 -27.66
N HIS A 435 4.11 26.31 -26.44
CA HIS A 435 3.40 27.51 -26.01
C HIS A 435 4.28 28.77 -25.99
N LEU A 436 5.61 28.65 -25.84
CA LEU A 436 6.54 29.78 -25.87
C LEU A 436 6.80 30.22 -27.30
N TYR A 437 7.04 29.26 -28.20
CA TYR A 437 7.33 29.55 -29.61
C TYR A 437 6.10 30.08 -30.35
N LEU A 438 4.91 29.53 -30.06
CA LEU A 438 3.66 29.84 -30.75
C LEU A 438 2.81 30.89 -30.02
N GLN A 439 3.33 31.54 -28.98
CA GLN A 439 2.60 32.54 -28.18
C GLN A 439 2.09 33.73 -29.01
N HIS A 440 2.73 34.04 -30.13
CA HIS A 440 2.34 35.15 -31.00
C HIS A 440 0.96 34.91 -31.65
N ILE A 441 0.67 33.67 -32.06
CA ILE A 441 -0.63 33.25 -32.62
C ILE A 441 -1.73 33.43 -31.57
N GLU A 442 -1.46 33.05 -30.32
CA GLU A 442 -2.39 33.29 -29.20
C GLU A 442 -2.70 34.79 -29.04
N LYS A 443 -1.68 35.66 -29.05
CA LYS A 443 -1.90 37.10 -28.93
C LYS A 443 -2.71 37.67 -30.11
N GLN A 444 -2.45 37.21 -31.33
CA GLN A 444 -3.17 37.62 -32.53
C GLN A 444 -4.64 37.18 -32.49
N LEU A 445 -4.93 35.90 -32.17
CA LEU A 445 -6.30 35.40 -32.04
C LEU A 445 -7.06 36.09 -30.90
N LYS A 446 -6.39 36.40 -29.79
CA LYS A 446 -7.01 37.18 -28.71
C LYS A 446 -7.39 38.58 -29.19
N SER A 447 -6.51 39.23 -29.96
CA SER A 447 -6.83 40.53 -30.57
C SER A 447 -8.04 40.44 -31.50
N CYS A 448 -8.22 39.33 -32.24
CA CYS A 448 -9.42 39.11 -33.05
C CYS A 448 -10.70 39.00 -32.20
N ILE A 449 -10.64 38.33 -31.04
CA ILE A 449 -11.77 38.26 -30.11
C ILE A 449 -12.09 39.65 -29.55
N ASP A 450 -11.06 40.39 -29.12
CA ASP A 450 -11.24 41.74 -28.60
C ASP A 450 -11.85 42.67 -29.67
N THR A 451 -11.45 42.58 -30.94
CA THR A 451 -12.06 43.39 -32.02
C THR A 451 -13.48 42.96 -32.39
N LEU A 452 -13.80 41.66 -32.28
CA LEU A 452 -15.18 41.16 -32.42
C LEU A 452 -16.11 41.73 -31.36
N GLU A 453 -15.67 41.78 -30.10
CA GLU A 453 -16.45 42.34 -28.99
C GLU A 453 -16.79 43.83 -29.19
N HIS A 454 -15.96 44.56 -29.93
CA HIS A 454 -16.13 45.99 -30.22
C HIS A 454 -16.72 46.26 -31.62
N GLU A 455 -17.24 45.24 -32.32
CA GLU A 455 -17.82 45.34 -33.67
C GLU A 455 -16.86 45.90 -34.75
N GLN A 456 -15.54 45.79 -34.55
CA GLN A 456 -14.49 46.28 -35.47
C GLN A 456 -13.71 45.12 -36.10
N PHE A 457 -14.40 44.02 -36.39
CA PHE A 457 -13.77 42.81 -36.88
C PHE A 457 -13.38 42.92 -38.35
N ASP A 458 -12.13 42.58 -38.66
CA ASP A 458 -11.61 42.51 -40.03
C ASP A 458 -11.37 41.04 -40.41
N GLU A 459 -12.26 40.53 -41.26
CA GLU A 459 -12.26 39.14 -41.74
C GLU A 459 -10.95 38.77 -42.45
N THR A 460 -10.38 39.70 -43.22
CA THR A 460 -9.17 39.45 -44.03
C THR A 460 -7.93 39.28 -43.16
N THR A 461 -7.82 40.10 -42.09
CA THR A 461 -6.72 39.96 -41.13
C THR A 461 -6.81 38.66 -40.36
N CYS A 462 -8.03 38.25 -39.97
CA CYS A 462 -8.25 37.00 -39.27
C CYS A 462 -7.93 35.78 -40.16
N GLU A 463 -8.25 35.85 -41.45
CA GLU A 463 -7.90 34.80 -42.42
C GLU A 463 -6.38 34.65 -42.57
N HIS A 464 -5.64 35.75 -42.65
CA HIS A 464 -4.17 35.71 -42.69
C HIS A 464 -3.57 35.10 -41.42
N ILE A 465 -4.10 35.46 -40.24
CA ILE A 465 -3.69 34.84 -38.97
C ILE A 465 -3.98 33.32 -38.98
N CYS A 466 -5.13 32.91 -39.53
CA CYS A 466 -5.46 31.49 -39.65
C CYS A 466 -4.48 30.76 -40.59
N ALA A 467 -4.09 31.37 -41.71
CA ALA A 467 -3.11 30.77 -42.63
C ALA A 467 -1.74 30.59 -41.97
N GLU A 468 -1.27 31.57 -41.19
CA GLU A 468 -0.04 31.46 -40.40
C GLU A 468 -0.15 30.35 -39.34
N ALA A 469 -1.29 30.29 -38.63
CA ALA A 469 -1.54 29.28 -37.61
C ALA A 469 -1.63 27.86 -38.17
N VAL A 470 -2.27 27.67 -39.33
CA VAL A 470 -2.33 26.39 -40.05
C VAL A 470 -0.92 25.90 -40.38
N ALA A 471 -0.08 26.75 -41.00
CA ALA A 471 1.28 26.35 -41.36
C ALA A 471 2.11 25.96 -40.13
N ALA A 472 1.97 26.70 -39.03
CA ALA A 472 2.64 26.39 -37.78
C ALA A 472 2.15 25.07 -37.16
N PHE A 473 0.83 24.85 -37.09
CA PHE A 473 0.26 23.64 -36.49
C PHE A 473 0.44 22.40 -37.36
N GLU A 474 0.42 22.52 -38.68
CA GLU A 474 0.83 21.44 -39.57
C GLU A 474 2.28 21.05 -39.27
N SER A 475 3.20 22.00 -39.13
CA SER A 475 4.60 21.67 -38.81
C SER A 475 4.75 20.89 -37.50
N VAL A 476 3.97 21.23 -36.47
CA VAL A 476 3.93 20.49 -35.20
C VAL A 476 3.28 19.12 -35.39
N SER A 477 2.16 19.05 -36.11
CA SER A 477 1.47 17.79 -36.39
C SER A 477 2.35 16.80 -37.16
N HIS A 478 3.24 17.26 -38.03
CA HIS A 478 4.21 16.42 -38.75
C HIS A 478 5.42 16.02 -37.88
N ALA A 479 5.72 16.80 -36.82
CA ALA A 479 6.78 16.49 -35.88
C ALA A 479 6.35 15.45 -34.82
N LEU A 480 5.04 15.29 -34.62
CA LEU A 480 4.47 14.27 -33.75
C LEU A 480 4.64 12.86 -34.37
N PRO A 481 4.99 11.84 -33.57
CA PRO A 481 5.06 10.47 -34.05
C PRO A 481 3.68 9.93 -34.43
N ASP A 482 3.62 9.02 -35.40
CA ASP A 482 2.41 8.28 -35.73
C ASP A 482 2.05 7.37 -34.55
N MET A 483 1.00 7.74 -33.81
CA MET A 483 0.51 6.97 -32.67
C MET A 483 -0.74 6.18 -33.08
N ASP A 484 -0.73 4.87 -32.87
CA ASP A 484 -1.90 3.99 -33.09
C ASP A 484 -2.97 4.11 -31.99
N SER A 485 -3.05 5.26 -31.30
CA SER A 485 -4.04 5.49 -30.24
C SER A 485 -5.42 5.77 -30.84
N VAL A 486 -6.44 5.11 -30.29
CA VAL A 486 -7.85 5.30 -30.65
C VAL A 486 -8.29 6.75 -30.42
N TYR A 487 -7.71 7.44 -29.42
CA TYR A 487 -8.02 8.83 -29.11
C TYR A 487 -7.51 9.83 -30.16
N ASP A 488 -6.30 9.61 -30.68
CA ASP A 488 -5.73 10.43 -31.77
C ASP A 488 -6.58 10.26 -33.04
N LEU A 489 -6.87 9.01 -33.38
CA LEU A 489 -7.69 8.69 -34.55
C LEU A 489 -9.06 9.38 -34.50
N ALA A 490 -9.74 9.33 -33.35
CA ALA A 490 -11.04 9.97 -33.17
C ALA A 490 -10.99 11.48 -33.39
N ALA A 491 -9.96 12.15 -32.84
CA ALA A 491 -9.80 13.58 -33.01
C ALA A 491 -9.53 13.96 -34.47
N LYS A 492 -8.70 13.17 -35.18
CA LYS A 492 -8.48 13.29 -36.63
C LYS A 492 -9.78 13.12 -37.43
N GLU A 493 -10.58 12.12 -37.08
CA GLU A 493 -11.87 11.85 -37.74
C GLU A 493 -12.86 13.00 -37.55
N ILE A 494 -13.01 13.54 -36.35
CA ILE A 494 -13.93 14.65 -36.08
C ILE A 494 -13.44 15.94 -36.73
N GLY A 495 -12.14 16.20 -36.68
CA GLY A 495 -11.51 17.34 -37.35
C GLY A 495 -11.77 17.30 -38.86
N SER A 496 -11.52 16.14 -39.49
CA SER A 496 -11.80 15.90 -40.91
C SER A 496 -13.30 16.04 -41.24
N ALA A 497 -14.19 15.49 -40.40
CA ALA A 497 -15.63 15.62 -40.56
C ALA A 497 -16.13 17.08 -40.39
N SER A 498 -15.47 17.87 -39.54
CA SER A 498 -15.79 19.29 -39.35
C SER A 498 -15.31 20.13 -40.54
N LEU A 499 -14.10 19.85 -41.04
CA LEU A 499 -13.54 20.47 -42.24
C LEU A 499 -14.39 20.20 -43.49
N THR A 500 -14.69 18.92 -43.76
CA THR A 500 -15.58 18.52 -44.87
C THR A 500 -16.94 19.21 -44.80
N LEU A 501 -17.53 19.35 -43.62
CA LEU A 501 -18.79 20.07 -43.45
C LEU A 501 -18.68 21.54 -43.88
N HIS A 502 -17.63 22.25 -43.45
CA HIS A 502 -17.44 23.66 -43.81
C HIS A 502 -17.00 23.86 -45.28
N ASP A 503 -16.28 22.89 -45.85
CA ASP A 503 -16.00 22.82 -47.29
C ASP A 503 -17.31 22.73 -48.08
N VAL A 504 -18.23 21.84 -47.67
CA VAL A 504 -19.53 21.69 -48.32
C VAL A 504 -20.46 22.88 -48.09
N GLU A 505 -20.37 23.57 -46.94
CA GLU A 505 -21.09 24.84 -46.73
C GLU A 505 -20.56 25.96 -47.65
N THR A 506 -19.25 26.01 -47.89
CA THR A 506 -18.65 26.93 -48.87
C THR A 506 -19.11 26.58 -50.29
N LEU A 507 -19.12 25.29 -50.65
CA LEU A 507 -19.65 24.81 -51.93
C LEU A 507 -21.12 25.16 -52.14
N LEU A 508 -21.93 25.11 -51.09
CA LEU A 508 -23.34 25.49 -51.14
C LEU A 508 -23.51 26.98 -51.47
N VAL A 509 -22.69 27.86 -50.87
CA VAL A 509 -22.70 29.30 -51.18
C VAL A 509 -22.25 29.53 -52.62
N CYS A 510 -21.16 28.91 -53.06
CA CYS A 510 -20.70 29.02 -54.46
C CYS A 510 -21.78 28.58 -55.45
N ALA A 511 -22.43 27.43 -55.20
CA ALA A 511 -23.52 26.93 -56.03
C ALA A 511 -24.73 27.88 -56.03
N GLY A 512 -25.06 28.48 -54.88
CA GLY A 512 -26.13 29.47 -54.75
C GLY A 512 -25.88 30.76 -55.53
N ILE A 513 -24.67 31.31 -55.45
CA ILE A 513 -24.25 32.49 -56.22
C ILE A 513 -24.34 32.22 -57.73
N ILE A 514 -23.82 31.07 -58.17
CA ILE A 514 -23.87 30.65 -59.59
C ILE A 514 -25.32 30.50 -60.05
N GLN A 515 -26.19 29.88 -59.23
CA GLN A 515 -27.60 29.71 -59.53
C GLN A 515 -28.35 31.06 -59.61
N GLN A 516 -28.05 31.99 -58.70
CA GLN A 516 -28.65 33.33 -58.69
C GLN A 516 -28.34 34.12 -59.96
N LYS A 517 -27.15 33.91 -60.56
CA LYS A 517 -26.68 34.65 -61.73
C LYS A 517 -26.99 34.01 -63.08
N THR A 518 -27.02 32.68 -63.16
CA THR A 518 -27.14 31.97 -64.46
C THR A 518 -28.41 31.13 -64.65
N ASP A 519 -29.34 31.08 -63.67
CA ASP A 519 -30.65 30.38 -63.68
C ASP A 519 -30.83 29.31 -64.80
N HIS A 520 -30.08 28.21 -64.71
CA HIS A 520 -30.08 27.09 -65.65
C HIS A 520 -30.36 25.76 -64.94
N ALA A 521 -30.90 24.77 -65.65
CA ALA A 521 -31.22 23.46 -65.08
C ALA A 521 -30.00 22.77 -64.43
N SER A 522 -28.81 22.91 -65.02
CA SER A 522 -27.55 22.38 -64.47
C SER A 522 -27.13 23.05 -63.16
N THR A 523 -27.39 24.36 -63.01
CA THR A 523 -27.11 25.09 -61.76
C THR A 523 -28.08 24.73 -60.64
N SER A 524 -29.34 24.46 -60.99
CA SER A 524 -30.30 23.93 -60.02
C SER A 524 -29.90 22.52 -59.57
N GLU A 525 -29.39 21.67 -60.47
CA GLU A 525 -28.88 20.35 -60.10
C GLU A 525 -27.71 20.47 -59.12
N LEU A 526 -26.72 21.32 -59.41
CA LEU A 526 -25.58 21.57 -58.53
C LEU A 526 -26.00 22.04 -57.11
N ALA A 527 -26.96 22.96 -57.02
CA ALA A 527 -27.51 23.41 -55.74
C ALA A 527 -28.23 22.29 -54.96
N THR A 528 -28.92 21.39 -55.65
CA THR A 528 -29.55 20.23 -54.99
C THR A 528 -28.53 19.20 -54.51
N LEU A 529 -27.47 18.94 -55.28
CA LEU A 529 -26.41 18.01 -54.91
C LEU A 529 -25.61 18.51 -53.70
N THR A 530 -25.22 19.80 -53.70
CA THR A 530 -24.55 20.44 -52.56
C THR A 530 -25.40 20.43 -51.29
N SER A 531 -26.71 20.68 -51.40
CA SER A 531 -27.63 20.59 -50.26
C SER A 531 -27.71 19.16 -49.69
N ARG A 532 -27.75 18.13 -50.55
CA ARG A 532 -27.73 16.72 -50.16
C ARG A 532 -26.41 16.34 -49.46
N ALA A 533 -25.26 16.71 -50.04
CA ALA A 533 -23.95 16.54 -49.42
C ALA A 533 -23.90 17.18 -48.02
N ARG A 534 -24.39 18.42 -47.89
CA ARG A 534 -24.39 19.14 -46.62
C ARG A 534 -25.18 18.41 -45.54
N ILE A 535 -26.34 17.85 -45.89
CA ILE A 535 -27.15 17.07 -44.95
C ILE A 535 -26.39 15.83 -44.48
N ALA A 536 -25.71 15.11 -45.39
CA ALA A 536 -24.92 13.93 -45.07
C ALA A 536 -23.73 14.28 -44.16
N CYS A 537 -22.88 15.23 -44.57
CA CYS A 537 -21.72 15.68 -43.79
C CYS A 537 -22.12 16.24 -42.42
N ARG A 538 -23.24 16.96 -42.31
CA ARG A 538 -23.72 17.49 -41.02
C ARG A 538 -24.17 16.39 -40.08
N LYS A 539 -24.87 15.37 -40.59
CA LYS A 539 -25.26 14.19 -39.78
C LYS A 539 -24.02 13.43 -39.32
N LEU A 540 -23.05 13.24 -40.22
CA LEU A 540 -21.78 12.58 -39.93
C LEU A 540 -21.00 13.32 -38.83
N HIS A 541 -20.79 14.63 -38.99
CA HIS A 541 -20.11 15.45 -37.99
C HIS A 541 -20.83 15.42 -36.63
N ARG A 542 -22.17 15.55 -36.60
CA ARG A 542 -22.94 15.47 -35.35
C ARG A 542 -22.80 14.11 -34.67
N ARG A 543 -22.82 13.02 -35.43
CA ARG A 543 -22.63 11.66 -34.91
C ARG A 543 -21.24 11.51 -34.29
N LEU A 544 -20.19 11.86 -35.02
CA LEU A 544 -18.81 11.76 -34.53
C LEU A 544 -18.53 12.69 -33.34
N ALA A 545 -19.03 13.93 -33.38
CA ALA A 545 -18.89 14.87 -32.27
C ALA A 545 -19.62 14.39 -31.01
N SER A 546 -20.81 13.77 -31.17
CA SER A 546 -21.54 13.18 -30.04
C SER A 546 -20.80 11.99 -29.42
N LEU A 547 -20.22 11.11 -30.24
CA LEU A 547 -19.44 9.97 -29.74
C LEU A 547 -18.20 10.46 -28.99
N TYR A 548 -17.48 11.43 -29.55
CA TYR A 548 -16.29 11.98 -28.90
C TYR A 548 -16.58 12.69 -27.58
N ALA A 549 -17.70 13.42 -27.50
CA ALA A 549 -18.15 14.02 -26.25
C ALA A 549 -18.40 12.95 -25.17
N ASN A 550 -18.82 11.74 -25.58
CA ASN A 550 -19.04 10.60 -24.72
C ASN A 550 -17.79 9.71 -24.52
N LYS A 551 -16.62 10.11 -25.04
CA LYS A 551 -15.38 9.30 -25.06
C LYS A 551 -15.50 7.97 -25.81
N GLU A 552 -16.24 7.99 -26.92
CA GLU A 552 -16.43 6.87 -27.83
C GLU A 552 -15.98 7.25 -29.25
N THR A 553 -15.63 6.25 -30.06
CA THR A 553 -15.19 6.40 -31.44
C THR A 553 -15.78 5.29 -32.29
N ILE A 554 -15.60 5.37 -33.60
CA ILE A 554 -16.03 4.32 -34.52
C ILE A 554 -14.80 3.55 -34.98
N GLU A 555 -14.94 2.25 -35.22
CA GLU A 555 -13.87 1.47 -35.83
C GLU A 555 -13.45 2.08 -37.19
N LEU A 556 -12.14 2.26 -37.38
CA LEU A 556 -11.56 2.82 -38.60
C LEU A 556 -12.06 2.12 -39.88
N SER A 557 -12.34 0.81 -39.80
CA SER A 557 -12.85 -0.01 -40.90
C SER A 557 -14.11 0.55 -41.55
N GLN A 558 -14.97 1.23 -40.78
CA GLN A 558 -16.23 1.79 -41.25
C GLN A 558 -16.08 3.19 -41.85
N ILE A 559 -14.96 3.89 -41.60
CA ILE A 559 -14.75 5.31 -41.92
C ILE A 559 -13.47 5.54 -42.77
N GLN A 560 -12.89 4.48 -43.33
CA GLN A 560 -11.62 4.55 -44.10
C GLN A 560 -11.63 5.58 -45.26
N SER A 561 -12.79 5.88 -45.84
CA SER A 561 -12.92 6.85 -46.94
C SER A 561 -13.07 8.31 -46.48
N LEU A 562 -13.13 8.60 -45.18
CA LEU A 562 -13.28 9.98 -44.68
C LEU A 562 -12.13 10.94 -45.07
N PRO A 563 -10.84 10.54 -45.03
CA PRO A 563 -9.76 11.41 -45.49
C PRO A 563 -9.87 11.74 -46.98
N GLU A 564 -10.31 10.77 -47.78
CA GLU A 564 -10.52 10.94 -49.22
C GLU A 564 -11.71 11.88 -49.48
N LEU A 565 -12.80 11.75 -48.72
CA LEU A 565 -13.93 12.68 -48.75
C LEU A 565 -13.47 14.12 -48.44
N GLY A 566 -12.61 14.29 -47.43
CA GLY A 566 -11.92 15.55 -47.12
C GLY A 566 -11.19 16.13 -48.32
N ARG A 567 -10.28 15.34 -48.90
CA ARG A 567 -9.48 15.74 -50.06
C ARG A 567 -10.34 16.15 -51.26
N GLN A 568 -11.40 15.40 -51.54
CA GLN A 568 -12.33 15.71 -52.62
C GLN A 568 -13.12 16.99 -52.35
N SER A 569 -13.66 17.16 -51.13
CA SER A 569 -14.40 18.37 -50.75
C SER A 569 -13.55 19.63 -50.90
N SER A 570 -12.30 19.59 -50.43
CA SER A 570 -11.35 20.70 -50.55
C SER A 570 -10.97 21.00 -52.01
N ALA A 571 -10.78 19.97 -52.84
CA ALA A 571 -10.48 20.14 -54.26
C ALA A 571 -11.66 20.78 -55.02
N LEU A 572 -12.89 20.40 -54.67
CA LEU A 572 -14.09 21.01 -55.26
C LEU A 572 -14.25 22.47 -54.83
N VAL A 573 -13.90 22.84 -53.59
CA VAL A 573 -13.93 24.25 -53.17
C VAL A 573 -12.97 25.09 -54.03
N LEU A 574 -11.76 24.59 -54.29
CA LEU A 574 -10.78 25.26 -55.15
C LEU A 574 -11.28 25.45 -56.59
N GLN A 575 -12.13 24.55 -57.08
CA GLN A 575 -12.76 24.67 -58.41
C GLN A 575 -13.99 25.59 -58.40
N ALA A 576 -14.83 25.52 -57.37
CA ALA A 576 -16.10 26.25 -57.31
C ALA A 576 -15.94 27.73 -56.96
N THR A 577 -14.94 28.09 -56.14
CA THR A 577 -14.68 29.48 -55.70
C THR A 577 -14.44 30.43 -56.88
N PRO A 578 -13.48 30.17 -57.80
CA PRO A 578 -13.26 31.08 -58.93
C PRO A 578 -14.46 31.17 -59.87
N LEU A 579 -15.28 30.12 -59.97
CA LEU A 579 -16.52 30.14 -60.75
C LEU A 579 -17.60 31.03 -60.10
N ALA A 580 -17.69 31.03 -58.77
CA ALA A 580 -18.58 31.92 -58.04
C ALA A 580 -18.14 33.38 -58.15
N GLU A 581 -16.84 33.66 -58.04
CA GLU A 581 -16.27 35.00 -58.27
C GLU A 581 -16.51 35.48 -59.71
N ALA A 582 -16.30 34.61 -60.72
CA ALA A 582 -16.61 34.93 -62.12
C ALA A 582 -18.10 35.21 -62.32
N ALA A 583 -18.99 34.48 -61.64
CA ALA A 583 -20.43 34.72 -61.67
C ALA A 583 -20.82 36.06 -60.99
N LEU A 584 -20.14 36.44 -59.90
CA LEU A 584 -20.30 37.76 -59.26
C LEU A 584 -19.87 38.90 -60.20
N ASN A 585 -18.81 38.67 -60.99
CA ASN A 585 -18.29 39.59 -62.01
C ASN A 585 -19.05 39.54 -63.36
N ASP A 586 -20.19 38.84 -63.42
CA ASP A 586 -21.06 38.66 -64.59
C ASP A 586 -20.42 37.94 -65.82
N GLU A 587 -19.35 37.16 -65.63
CA GLU A 587 -18.67 36.37 -66.68
C GLU A 587 -19.35 35.01 -66.96
N THR A 588 -20.64 35.04 -67.33
CA THR A 588 -21.53 33.85 -67.33
C THR A 588 -21.19 32.73 -68.33
N ILE A 589 -20.50 33.00 -69.44
CA ILE A 589 -20.26 32.02 -70.52
C ILE A 589 -19.20 30.98 -70.14
N SER A 590 -18.17 31.36 -69.39
CA SER A 590 -17.12 30.41 -68.95
C SER A 590 -17.63 29.49 -67.82
N VAL A 591 -18.65 29.94 -67.08
CA VAL A 591 -19.18 29.22 -65.92
C VAL A 591 -20.04 28.03 -66.37
N THR A 592 -20.82 28.16 -67.44
CA THR A 592 -21.73 27.10 -67.92
C THR A 592 -21.03 25.82 -68.36
N ASP A 593 -19.84 25.93 -68.96
CA ASP A 593 -19.08 24.78 -69.43
C ASP A 593 -18.44 24.01 -68.26
N ALA A 594 -17.98 24.73 -67.23
CA ALA A 594 -17.35 24.14 -66.04
C ALA A 594 -18.35 23.54 -65.04
N ILE A 595 -19.63 23.96 -65.07
CA ILE A 595 -20.67 23.44 -64.16
C ILE A 595 -20.89 21.93 -64.35
N SER A 596 -20.74 21.40 -65.56
CA SER A 596 -20.92 19.96 -65.83
C SER A 596 -19.91 19.12 -65.05
N ASP A 597 -18.63 19.53 -65.08
CA ASP A 597 -17.54 18.83 -64.40
C ASP A 597 -17.67 18.97 -62.88
N LEU A 598 -18.02 20.18 -62.39
CA LEU A 598 -18.28 20.42 -60.97
C LEU A 598 -19.46 19.58 -60.46
N SER A 599 -20.53 19.46 -61.25
CA SER A 599 -21.68 18.62 -60.91
C SER A 599 -21.31 17.14 -60.88
N ALA A 600 -20.44 16.67 -61.78
CA ALA A 600 -19.94 15.30 -61.76
C ALA A 600 -19.13 15.01 -60.47
N GLY A 601 -18.21 15.90 -60.09
CA GLY A 601 -17.48 15.77 -58.83
C GLY A 601 -18.36 15.88 -57.58
N MET A 602 -19.42 16.69 -57.62
CA MET A 602 -20.38 16.75 -56.52
C MET A 602 -21.18 15.45 -56.38
N ARG A 603 -21.52 14.76 -57.48
CA ARG A 603 -22.20 13.45 -57.39
C ARG A 603 -21.33 12.41 -56.69
N THR A 604 -20.04 12.35 -57.02
CA THR A 604 -19.11 11.42 -56.35
C THR A 604 -18.96 11.75 -54.87
N LEU A 605 -18.83 13.04 -54.53
CA LEU A 605 -18.75 13.48 -53.13
C LEU A 605 -20.00 13.13 -52.33
N VAL A 606 -21.19 13.30 -52.92
CA VAL A 606 -22.46 12.94 -52.27
C VAL A 606 -22.53 11.44 -51.99
N ASP A 607 -22.19 10.61 -52.97
CA ASP A 607 -22.25 9.16 -52.84
C ASP A 607 -21.24 8.66 -51.78
N GLU A 608 -20.02 9.23 -51.75
CA GLU A 608 -19.03 8.93 -50.71
C GLU A 608 -19.45 9.43 -49.32
N ALA A 609 -20.02 10.63 -49.21
CA ALA A 609 -20.51 11.18 -47.94
C ALA A 609 -21.66 10.33 -47.36
N GLU A 610 -22.56 9.83 -48.20
CA GLU A 610 -23.63 8.92 -47.80
C GLU A 610 -23.07 7.56 -47.39
N GLN A 611 -22.08 7.03 -48.11
CA GLN A 611 -21.41 5.78 -47.76
C GLN A 611 -20.74 5.86 -46.37
N VAL A 612 -19.91 6.89 -46.14
CA VAL A 612 -19.27 7.12 -44.83
C VAL A 612 -20.31 7.29 -43.73
N LEU A 613 -21.38 8.06 -43.99
CA LEU A 613 -22.46 8.23 -43.03
C LEU A 613 -23.13 6.90 -42.67
N THR A 614 -23.38 6.01 -43.64
CA THR A 614 -23.98 4.71 -43.33
C THR A 614 -23.10 3.84 -42.45
N GLY A 615 -21.78 3.86 -42.67
CA GLY A 615 -20.82 3.19 -41.78
C GLY A 615 -20.82 3.78 -40.37
N ALA A 616 -20.82 5.12 -40.27
CA ALA A 616 -20.79 5.83 -38.98
C ALA A 616 -22.09 5.72 -38.16
N MET A 617 -23.22 5.40 -38.80
CA MET A 617 -24.51 5.24 -38.13
C MET A 617 -24.72 3.82 -37.56
N SER A 618 -23.84 2.86 -37.85
CA SER A 618 -23.89 1.54 -37.22
C SER A 618 -23.53 1.66 -35.73
N HIS A 619 -24.34 1.05 -34.86
CA HIS A 619 -24.09 1.00 -33.41
C HIS A 619 -23.16 -0.15 -33.01
N ASP A 620 -22.95 -1.14 -33.89
CA ASP A 620 -22.20 -2.37 -33.59
C ASP A 620 -20.68 -2.16 -33.55
N HIS A 621 -20.19 -1.03 -34.09
CA HIS A 621 -18.76 -0.72 -34.27
C HIS A 621 -18.29 0.48 -33.45
N VAL A 622 -18.95 0.76 -32.32
CA VAL A 622 -18.56 1.83 -31.39
C VAL A 622 -17.54 1.29 -30.39
N VAL A 623 -16.40 1.98 -30.28
CA VAL A 623 -15.27 1.61 -29.40
C VAL A 623 -15.09 2.68 -28.33
N ALA A 624 -14.86 2.26 -27.09
CA ALA A 624 -14.56 3.16 -25.98
C ALA A 624 -13.10 3.65 -26.04
N ILE A 625 -12.87 4.90 -25.68
CA ILE A 625 -11.52 5.48 -25.59
C ILE A 625 -10.97 5.23 -24.18
N ASP A 626 -10.26 4.12 -24.01
CA ASP A 626 -9.61 3.75 -22.75
C ASP A 626 -8.11 4.08 -22.76
N ASP A 627 -7.77 5.37 -22.71
CA ASP A 627 -6.37 5.81 -22.59
C ASP A 627 -6.10 6.47 -21.23
N MET A 628 -5.06 5.99 -20.54
CA MET A 628 -4.52 6.63 -19.33
C MET A 628 -3.70 7.85 -19.76
N PRO A 629 -4.03 9.06 -19.30
CA PRO A 629 -3.36 10.26 -19.77
C PRO A 629 -1.89 10.32 -19.31
N PRO A 630 -0.99 10.97 -20.09
CA PRO A 630 0.44 10.96 -19.83
C PRO A 630 0.81 11.54 -18.47
N TRP A 631 0.09 12.57 -18.02
CA TRP A 631 0.34 13.20 -16.72
C TRP A 631 0.05 12.26 -15.55
N ASP A 632 -0.84 11.28 -15.68
CA ASP A 632 -1.09 10.29 -14.63
C ASP A 632 0.06 9.30 -14.52
N VAL A 633 0.54 8.80 -15.67
CA VAL A 633 1.72 7.91 -15.74
C VAL A 633 2.96 8.64 -15.21
N ARG A 634 3.15 9.90 -15.64
CA ARG A 634 4.24 10.76 -15.21
C ARG A 634 4.16 11.10 -13.72
N ALA A 635 2.99 11.43 -13.19
CA ALA A 635 2.80 11.67 -11.77
C ALA A 635 3.17 10.43 -10.95
N ARG A 636 2.75 9.24 -11.38
CA ARG A 636 3.15 7.97 -10.74
C ARG A 636 4.66 7.80 -10.72
N SER A 637 5.34 8.04 -11.85
CA SER A 637 6.81 8.02 -11.93
C SER A 637 7.47 9.02 -10.97
N ILE A 638 6.98 10.25 -10.89
CA ILE A 638 7.52 11.26 -9.97
C ILE A 638 7.33 10.82 -8.52
N TYR A 639 6.17 10.26 -8.17
CA TYR A 639 5.92 9.76 -6.83
C TYR A 639 6.79 8.56 -6.48
N THR A 640 7.03 7.63 -7.41
CA THR A 640 7.95 6.50 -7.19
C THR A 640 9.36 6.99 -6.96
N ASP A 641 9.86 7.92 -7.79
CA ASP A 641 11.22 8.48 -7.66
C ASP A 641 11.41 9.20 -6.31
N LEU A 642 10.39 9.93 -5.85
CA LEU A 642 10.41 10.59 -4.55
C LEU A 642 10.41 9.59 -3.38
N CYS A 643 9.64 8.50 -3.50
CA CYS A 643 9.64 7.44 -2.49
C CYS A 643 11.02 6.75 -2.44
N GLU A 644 11.58 6.41 -3.59
CA GLU A 644 12.92 5.81 -3.69
C GLU A 644 14.00 6.74 -3.14
N ALA A 645 13.96 8.04 -3.47
CA ALA A 645 14.89 9.02 -2.93
C ALA A 645 14.79 9.15 -1.40
N ARG A 646 13.57 9.13 -0.85
CA ARG A 646 13.34 9.15 0.60
C ARG A 646 13.87 7.89 1.26
N ASP A 647 13.57 6.74 0.70
CA ASP A 647 13.97 5.45 1.29
C ASP A 647 15.50 5.26 1.17
N ALA A 648 16.12 5.73 0.09
CA ALA A 648 17.58 5.80 -0.04
C ALA A 648 18.22 6.75 0.99
N ALA A 649 17.61 7.91 1.27
CA ALA A 649 18.08 8.83 2.31
C ALA A 649 17.96 8.21 3.71
N GLN A 650 16.86 7.51 3.99
CA GLN A 650 16.69 6.78 5.25
C GLN A 650 17.70 5.63 5.37
N ALA A 651 17.93 4.86 4.30
CA ALA A 651 18.94 3.81 4.29
C ALA A 651 20.35 4.34 4.58
N ARG A 652 20.71 5.51 4.03
CA ARG A 652 21.97 6.21 4.37
C ARG A 652 22.02 6.59 5.85
N GLN A 653 20.95 7.16 6.40
CA GLN A 653 20.89 7.50 7.83
C GLN A 653 21.03 6.28 8.74
N TRP A 654 20.38 5.16 8.39
CA TRP A 654 20.50 3.90 9.12
C TRP A 654 21.92 3.35 9.04
N LYS A 655 22.53 3.38 7.85
CA LYS A 655 23.93 2.98 7.66
C LYS A 655 24.87 3.82 8.53
N ASP A 656 24.75 5.15 8.47
CA ASP A 656 25.55 6.05 9.31
C ASP A 656 25.35 5.79 10.81
N ARG A 657 24.14 5.36 11.22
CA ARG A 657 23.84 5.01 12.62
C ARG A 657 24.46 3.68 13.01
N VAL A 658 24.42 2.67 12.14
CA VAL A 658 25.11 1.39 12.34
C VAL A 658 26.61 1.62 12.46
N ASP A 659 27.22 2.37 11.54
CA ASP A 659 28.66 2.68 11.57
C ASP A 659 29.07 3.38 12.88
N ARG A 660 28.23 4.29 13.40
CA ARG A 660 28.43 4.91 14.73
C ARG A 660 28.33 3.91 15.88
N LEU A 661 27.35 3.02 15.86
CA LEU A 661 27.19 2.00 16.90
C LEU A 661 28.36 1.00 16.90
N GLU A 662 28.81 0.59 15.72
CA GLU A 662 30.00 -0.24 15.58
C GLU A 662 31.25 0.45 16.13
N HIS A 663 31.41 1.76 15.91
CA HIS A 663 32.51 2.51 16.52
C HIS A 663 32.45 2.48 18.05
N ILE A 664 31.26 2.72 18.63
CA ILE A 664 31.06 2.69 20.09
C ILE A 664 31.29 1.29 20.66
N LEU A 665 30.87 0.23 19.94
CA LEU A 665 31.12 -1.15 20.36
C LEU A 665 32.62 -1.46 20.37
N ARG A 666 33.37 -1.08 19.33
CA ARG A 666 34.83 -1.25 19.30
C ARG A 666 35.53 -0.50 20.44
N GLU A 667 35.07 0.70 20.78
CA GLU A 667 35.59 1.45 21.94
C GLU A 667 35.31 0.73 23.26
N ARG A 668 34.10 0.16 23.43
CA ARG A 668 33.73 -0.60 24.63
C ARG A 668 34.47 -1.93 24.73
N GLU A 669 34.64 -2.65 23.62
CA GLU A 669 35.45 -3.86 23.57
C GLU A 669 36.89 -3.57 24.00
N GLY A 670 37.50 -2.50 23.47
CA GLY A 670 38.82 -2.05 23.92
C GLY A 670 38.87 -1.68 25.41
N ALA A 671 37.81 -1.08 25.96
CA ALA A 671 37.71 -0.78 27.39
C ALA A 671 37.58 -2.05 28.26
N VAL A 672 36.82 -3.04 27.80
CA VAL A 672 36.66 -4.34 28.47
C VAL A 672 37.96 -5.13 28.44
N GLU A 673 38.66 -5.16 27.30
CA GLU A 673 39.99 -5.76 27.18
C GLU A 673 41.00 -5.12 28.15
N ALA A 674 41.00 -3.78 28.25
CA ALA A 674 41.84 -3.06 29.20
C ALA A 674 41.46 -3.39 30.66
N ALA A 675 40.18 -3.51 30.98
CA ALA A 675 39.70 -3.91 32.30
C ALA A 675 40.11 -5.35 32.65
N ASN A 676 39.96 -6.29 31.72
CA ASN A 676 40.37 -7.68 31.89
C ASN A 676 41.88 -7.79 32.12
N ALA A 677 42.68 -7.04 31.36
CA ALA A 677 44.13 -6.96 31.58
C ALA A 677 44.47 -6.43 32.98
N LYS A 678 43.67 -5.49 33.52
CA LYS A 678 43.83 -4.98 34.89
C LYS A 678 43.43 -6.03 35.94
N VAL A 679 42.32 -6.75 35.74
CA VAL A 679 41.89 -7.84 36.64
C VAL A 679 42.94 -8.94 36.70
N ALA A 680 43.49 -9.37 35.56
CA ALA A 680 44.56 -10.36 35.52
C ALA A 680 45.81 -9.92 36.30
N ARG A 681 46.19 -8.62 36.19
CA ARG A 681 47.29 -8.07 37.01
C ARG A 681 46.99 -8.10 38.51
N LEU A 682 45.75 -7.78 38.91
CA LEU A 682 45.34 -7.81 40.31
C LEU A 682 45.27 -9.23 40.87
N GLN A 683 44.78 -10.19 40.09
CA GLN A 683 44.79 -11.62 40.45
C GLN A 683 46.22 -12.12 40.67
N HIS A 684 47.14 -11.77 39.76
CA HIS A 684 48.54 -12.15 39.93
C HIS A 684 49.18 -11.51 41.18
N GLN A 685 48.83 -10.26 41.52
CA GLN A 685 49.26 -9.64 42.77
C GLN A 685 48.66 -10.33 44.00
N LEU A 686 47.40 -10.76 43.93
CA LEU A 686 46.72 -11.48 45.00
C LEU A 686 47.37 -12.84 45.24
N GLU A 687 47.60 -13.63 44.19
CA GLU A 687 48.31 -14.92 44.26
C GLU A 687 49.69 -14.76 44.89
N LYS A 688 50.44 -13.73 44.49
CA LYS A 688 51.74 -13.42 45.10
C LYS A 688 51.63 -13.08 46.58
N SER A 689 50.62 -12.29 46.97
CA SER A 689 50.39 -11.97 48.39
C SER A 689 49.93 -13.19 49.20
N HIS A 690 49.16 -14.10 48.58
CA HIS A 690 48.73 -15.34 49.21
C HIS A 690 49.90 -16.28 49.41
N ALA A 691 50.81 -16.40 48.43
CA ALA A 691 52.04 -17.17 48.56
C ALA A 691 52.93 -16.61 49.69
N GLN A 692 53.08 -15.30 49.78
CA GLN A 692 53.80 -14.66 50.90
C GLN A 692 53.13 -14.91 52.25
N ALA A 693 51.79 -14.96 52.29
CA ALA A 693 51.03 -15.26 53.50
C ALA A 693 51.18 -16.73 53.93
N THR A 694 51.20 -17.68 52.98
CA THR A 694 51.44 -19.10 53.27
C THR A 694 52.85 -19.33 53.77
N GLU A 695 53.86 -18.72 53.14
CA GLU A 695 55.24 -18.73 53.64
C GLU A 695 55.32 -18.16 55.06
N SER A 696 54.64 -17.04 55.32
CA SER A 696 54.57 -16.45 56.68
C SER A 696 53.88 -17.37 57.69
N MET A 697 52.88 -18.15 57.27
CA MET A 697 52.19 -19.13 58.12
C MET A 697 53.10 -20.33 58.42
N GLU A 698 53.87 -20.80 57.43
CA GLU A 698 54.88 -21.84 57.62
C GLU A 698 55.96 -21.40 58.60
N TRP A 699 56.52 -20.19 58.43
CA TRP A 699 57.45 -19.61 59.39
C TRP A 699 56.86 -19.49 60.80
N ARG A 700 55.58 -19.14 60.94
CA ARG A 700 54.91 -19.10 62.25
C ARG A 700 54.80 -20.49 62.89
N LYS A 701 54.46 -21.51 62.11
CA LYS A 701 54.40 -22.90 62.58
C LYS A 701 55.78 -23.40 63.05
N GLU A 702 56.84 -23.07 62.30
CA GLU A 702 58.21 -23.39 62.72
C GLU A 702 58.62 -22.65 64.00
N VAL A 703 58.23 -21.38 64.15
CA VAL A 703 58.47 -20.64 65.39
C VAL A 703 57.68 -21.23 66.57
N GLU A 704 56.45 -21.68 66.34
CA GLU A 704 55.62 -22.34 67.36
C GLU A 704 56.17 -23.72 67.75
N SER A 705 56.69 -24.52 66.80
CA SER A 705 57.35 -25.78 67.12
C SER A 705 58.65 -25.56 67.90
N LEU A 706 59.47 -24.58 67.50
CA LEU A 706 60.68 -24.21 68.23
C LEU A 706 60.36 -23.65 69.63
N ARG A 707 59.24 -22.93 69.81
CA ARG A 707 58.76 -22.50 71.12
C ARG A 707 58.26 -23.66 71.97
N ALA A 708 57.54 -24.63 71.38
CA ALA A 708 57.11 -25.84 72.08
C ALA A 708 58.30 -26.70 72.51
N GLU A 709 59.35 -26.79 71.68
CA GLU A 709 60.64 -27.39 72.05
C GLU A 709 61.30 -26.62 73.20
N LEU A 710 61.29 -25.28 73.16
CA LEU A 710 61.83 -24.45 74.24
C LEU A 710 61.05 -24.59 75.55
N ASP A 711 59.71 -24.66 75.51
CA ASP A 711 58.84 -24.87 76.68
C ASP A 711 59.02 -26.29 77.25
N SER A 712 59.26 -27.30 76.39
CA SER A 712 59.64 -28.65 76.83
C SER A 712 60.98 -28.69 77.56
N VAL A 713 61.91 -27.79 77.21
CA VAL A 713 63.20 -27.60 77.90
C VAL A 713 63.05 -26.77 79.18
N GLN A 714 62.05 -25.88 79.28
CA GLN A 714 61.83 -25.01 80.45
C GLN A 714 61.02 -25.65 81.61
N THR A 715 60.40 -26.82 81.41
CA THR A 715 59.69 -27.54 82.50
C THR A 715 60.59 -28.36 83.45
N ALA A 716 61.92 -28.30 83.27
CA ALA A 716 62.89 -29.02 84.11
C ALA A 716 63.69 -28.16 85.11
N THR A 717 63.48 -26.84 85.19
CA THR A 717 64.12 -25.99 86.22
C THR A 717 63.28 -24.76 86.54
N THR A 718 62.72 -24.71 87.75
CA THR A 718 62.17 -23.47 88.35
C THR A 718 63.24 -22.81 89.22
N GLU A 719 63.47 -21.50 89.07
CA GLU A 719 63.30 -20.47 90.12
C GLU A 719 63.78 -19.04 89.71
N PRO A 720 63.36 -17.97 90.41
CA PRO A 720 62.85 -16.70 89.86
C PRO A 720 63.83 -15.52 89.91
N VAL A 721 63.58 -14.43 89.17
CA VAL A 721 63.95 -13.04 89.54
C VAL A 721 63.05 -12.04 88.78
N ALA A 722 62.82 -10.89 89.42
CA ALA A 722 61.79 -9.91 89.21
C ALA A 722 62.25 -8.60 88.50
N VAL A 723 61.27 -7.81 88.03
CA VAL A 723 61.14 -6.32 88.14
C VAL A 723 61.61 -5.39 86.98
N THR A 724 60.61 -4.95 86.18
CA THR A 724 60.24 -3.55 85.76
C THR A 724 61.16 -2.70 84.85
N PRO A 725 60.73 -1.49 84.39
CA PRO A 725 59.56 -1.09 83.58
C PRO A 725 60.04 -0.27 82.32
N LEU A 726 59.15 0.53 81.70
CA LEU A 726 59.35 1.45 80.54
C LEU A 726 59.04 0.79 79.16
N ALA A 727 58.35 1.42 78.22
CA ALA A 727 57.77 2.74 78.12
C ALA A 727 56.55 2.69 77.18
N SER A 728 55.63 3.61 77.42
CA SER A 728 54.55 4.01 76.53
C SER A 728 55.03 4.30 75.11
N THR A 729 54.45 3.61 74.14
CA THR A 729 54.20 4.18 72.82
C THR A 729 52.72 3.95 72.52
N GLU A 730 51.95 5.03 72.61
CA GLU A 730 50.64 5.15 71.98
C GLU A 730 50.80 4.80 70.50
N SER A 731 50.43 3.58 70.11
CA SER A 731 49.84 3.40 68.80
C SER A 731 48.34 3.39 69.04
N VAL A 732 47.67 4.34 68.38
CA VAL A 732 46.22 4.41 68.30
C VAL A 732 45.76 3.20 67.49
N TYR A 733 45.78 2.03 68.13
CA TYR A 733 44.91 0.93 67.75
C TYR A 733 43.62 1.20 68.48
N ASP A 734 42.58 1.56 67.72
CA ASP A 734 41.22 1.64 68.23
C ASP A 734 40.90 0.29 68.89
N LYS A 735 41.07 0.21 70.20
CA LYS A 735 40.77 -1.00 70.97
C LYS A 735 39.31 -1.38 70.76
N ASP A 736 38.46 -0.38 70.54
CA ASP A 736 37.07 -0.56 70.14
C ASP A 736 36.91 -1.13 68.74
N HIS A 737 37.74 -0.78 67.76
CA HIS A 737 37.72 -1.39 66.43
C HIS A 737 38.28 -2.80 66.45
N ALA A 738 39.34 -3.06 67.22
CA ALA A 738 39.89 -4.41 67.40
C ALA A 738 38.90 -5.31 68.16
N LEU A 739 38.24 -4.78 69.20
CA LEU A 739 37.15 -5.48 69.90
C LEU A 739 35.94 -5.69 68.99
N LYS A 740 35.56 -4.72 68.15
CA LYS A 740 34.48 -4.87 67.17
C LYS A 740 34.83 -5.90 66.10
N LEU A 741 36.07 -5.95 65.63
CA LEU A 741 36.54 -6.97 64.69
C LEU A 741 36.53 -8.36 65.33
N LEU A 742 37.08 -8.49 66.55
CA LEU A 742 37.06 -9.76 67.27
C LEU A 742 35.64 -10.17 67.63
N GLN A 743 34.75 -9.23 67.96
CA GLN A 743 33.33 -9.50 68.17
C GLN A 743 32.66 -9.90 66.85
N ALA A 744 32.95 -9.23 65.73
CA ALA A 744 32.43 -9.56 64.41
C ALA A 744 32.88 -10.96 63.96
N GLU A 745 34.15 -11.29 64.12
CA GLU A 745 34.71 -12.61 63.84
C GLU A 745 34.10 -13.67 64.75
N ASN A 746 33.96 -13.40 66.05
CA ASN A 746 33.36 -14.34 66.99
C ASN A 746 31.85 -14.52 66.73
N THR A 747 31.14 -13.47 66.29
CA THR A 747 29.75 -13.58 65.82
C THR A 747 29.64 -14.32 64.49
N ALA A 748 30.57 -14.12 63.56
CA ALA A 748 30.61 -14.84 62.29
C ALA A 748 30.93 -16.32 62.50
N LEU A 749 31.82 -16.66 63.45
CA LEU A 749 32.14 -18.04 63.82
C LEU A 749 30.98 -18.72 64.56
N LYS A 750 30.30 -18.01 65.49
CA LYS A 750 29.08 -18.52 66.15
C LYS A 750 27.91 -18.69 65.18
N ALA A 751 27.81 -17.80 64.19
CA ALA A 751 26.79 -17.85 63.14
C ALA A 751 27.19 -18.77 61.98
N LYS A 752 28.42 -19.29 61.93
CA LYS A 752 28.95 -20.08 60.81
C LYS A 752 28.08 -21.30 60.52
N ALA A 753 27.71 -22.05 61.55
CA ALA A 753 26.81 -23.20 61.40
C ALA A 753 25.42 -22.82 60.86
N TRP A 754 24.89 -21.65 61.22
CA TRP A 754 23.58 -21.20 60.71
C TRP A 754 23.68 -20.55 59.32
N LEU A 755 24.78 -19.87 59.00
CA LEU A 755 25.09 -19.30 57.69
C LEU A 755 25.43 -20.37 56.66
N GLU A 756 26.10 -21.45 57.05
CA GLU A 756 26.32 -22.63 56.20
C GLU A 756 24.99 -23.31 55.89
N ASN A 757 24.10 -23.44 56.88
CA ASN A 757 22.74 -23.93 56.64
C ASN A 757 21.91 -22.99 55.75
N LEU A 758 22.14 -21.67 55.80
CA LEU A 758 21.47 -20.68 54.95
C LEU A 758 22.07 -20.60 53.53
N ALA A 759 23.37 -20.86 53.38
CA ALA A 759 24.06 -20.93 52.11
C ALA A 759 23.83 -22.27 51.39
N ALA A 760 23.53 -23.33 52.14
CA ALA A 760 23.08 -24.62 51.62
C ALA A 760 21.63 -24.57 51.09
N LEU A 761 20.83 -23.58 51.51
CA LEU A 761 19.54 -23.32 50.89
C LEU A 761 19.76 -22.65 49.52
N PRO A 762 19.11 -23.13 48.44
CA PRO A 762 19.22 -22.48 47.14
C PRO A 762 18.74 -21.03 47.24
N THR A 763 19.55 -20.09 46.73
CA THR A 763 19.18 -18.67 46.71
C THR A 763 17.83 -18.52 46.03
N ILE A 764 16.84 -18.01 46.77
CA ILE A 764 15.53 -17.65 46.19
C ILE A 764 15.79 -16.50 45.22
N GLN A 765 15.95 -16.84 43.94
CA GLN A 765 15.85 -15.83 42.91
C GLN A 765 14.43 -15.31 42.98
N VAL A 766 14.27 -14.04 43.38
CA VAL A 766 13.02 -13.33 43.18
C VAL A 766 12.83 -13.28 41.68
N TYR A 767 12.07 -14.23 41.16
CA TYR A 767 11.63 -14.25 39.78
C TYR A 767 10.79 -13.00 39.60
N LYS A 768 11.40 -11.93 39.07
CA LYS A 768 10.61 -10.87 38.44
C LYS A 768 9.94 -11.58 37.27
N PRO A 769 8.60 -11.74 37.29
CA PRO A 769 7.94 -12.38 36.17
C PRO A 769 8.36 -11.63 34.90
N PRO A 770 8.73 -12.33 33.82
CA PRO A 770 8.82 -11.66 32.54
C PRO A 770 7.42 -11.11 32.31
N THR A 771 7.30 -9.78 32.26
CA THR A 771 6.14 -9.18 31.60
C THR A 771 6.08 -9.85 30.24
N MET A 772 5.03 -10.65 30.06
CA MET A 772 4.89 -11.57 28.95
C MET A 772 5.18 -10.87 27.63
N LEU A 773 6.24 -11.29 26.96
CA LEU A 773 6.42 -11.07 25.53
C LEU A 773 6.37 -12.44 24.85
N LEU A 774 5.15 -12.96 24.77
CA LEU A 774 4.79 -14.07 23.88
C LEU A 774 4.98 -13.71 22.39
N GLU A 775 5.34 -12.46 22.07
CA GLU A 775 5.43 -11.92 20.71
C GLU A 775 6.87 -11.68 20.21
N SER A 776 7.91 -12.03 20.98
CA SER A 776 9.29 -11.62 20.65
C SER A 776 9.81 -12.22 19.34
N GLU A 777 9.51 -13.48 19.03
CA GLU A 777 9.91 -14.11 17.76
C GLU A 777 9.10 -13.61 16.57
N SER A 778 7.80 -13.37 16.73
CA SER A 778 6.94 -12.89 15.64
C SER A 778 7.28 -11.45 15.26
N VAL A 779 7.57 -10.59 16.25
CA VAL A 779 8.02 -9.21 16.03
C VAL A 779 9.43 -9.18 15.45
N TRP A 780 10.36 -10.04 15.88
CA TRP A 780 11.69 -10.15 15.28
C TRP A 780 11.64 -10.62 13.83
N LYS A 781 10.80 -11.62 13.53
CA LYS A 781 10.60 -12.14 12.17
C LYS A 781 9.97 -11.08 11.28
N ARG A 782 8.96 -10.35 11.77
CA ARG A 782 8.32 -9.23 11.07
C ARG A 782 9.27 -8.05 10.85
N ALA A 783 10.12 -7.73 11.83
CA ALA A 783 11.14 -6.68 11.71
C ALA A 783 12.22 -7.07 10.68
N ARG A 784 12.64 -8.33 10.65
CA ARG A 784 13.57 -8.87 9.67
C ARG A 784 12.95 -8.91 8.25
N GLU A 785 11.68 -9.27 8.12
CA GLU A 785 10.92 -9.18 6.87
C GLU A 785 10.75 -7.72 6.39
N MET A 786 10.50 -6.77 7.29
CA MET A 786 10.43 -5.34 6.95
C MET A 786 11.78 -4.75 6.54
N ALA A 787 12.90 -5.29 7.05
CA ALA A 787 14.24 -4.87 6.66
C ALA A 787 14.71 -5.49 5.33
N ALA A 788 14.20 -6.67 4.99
CA ALA A 788 14.61 -7.43 3.80
C ALA A 788 13.89 -7.02 2.50
N ALA A 789 12.69 -6.43 2.58
CA ALA A 789 11.93 -6.02 1.40
C ALA A 789 11.29 -4.63 1.58
N PRO A 790 11.52 -3.66 0.67
CA PRO A 790 10.78 -2.40 0.65
C PRO A 790 9.33 -2.69 0.25
N ARG A 791 8.40 -2.57 1.20
CA ARG A 791 6.97 -2.74 0.93
C ARG A 791 6.42 -1.50 0.24
N VAL A 792 6.21 -1.60 -1.07
CA VAL A 792 5.46 -0.62 -1.86
C VAL A 792 3.96 -0.84 -1.63
N VAL A 793 3.18 0.24 -1.57
CA VAL A 793 1.72 0.17 -1.44
C VAL A 793 1.16 -0.41 -2.75
N ASP A 794 0.49 -1.56 -2.67
CA ASP A 794 0.06 -2.29 -3.83
C ASP A 794 -1.29 -1.73 -4.33
N LEU A 795 -1.25 -1.08 -5.50
CA LEU A 795 -2.39 -0.40 -6.12
C LEU A 795 -3.42 -1.39 -6.69
N SER A 796 -3.08 -2.68 -6.72
CA SER A 796 -3.92 -3.77 -7.22
C SER A 796 -4.90 -4.33 -6.18
N LEU A 797 -4.70 -4.01 -4.89
CA LEU A 797 -5.52 -4.53 -3.80
C LEU A 797 -6.72 -3.62 -3.50
N LYS A 798 -7.88 -4.23 -3.23
CA LYS A 798 -9.17 -3.55 -2.94
C LYS A 798 -9.21 -2.66 -1.69
N HIS A 799 -8.10 -2.51 -0.95
CA HIS A 799 -8.07 -1.70 0.26
C HIS A 799 -7.65 -0.25 -0.04
N PRO A 800 -8.33 0.76 0.54
CA PRO A 800 -8.00 2.16 0.33
C PRO A 800 -6.53 2.45 0.68
N LEU A 801 -5.86 3.26 -0.14
CA LEU A 801 -4.44 3.62 0.04
C LEU A 801 -4.14 4.19 1.43
N SER A 802 -5.09 4.93 2.01
CA SER A 802 -5.01 5.46 3.37
C SER A 802 -4.97 4.34 4.43
N VAL A 803 -5.70 3.25 4.22
CA VAL A 803 -5.76 2.11 5.13
C VAL A 803 -4.46 1.32 5.07
N GLN A 804 -3.98 1.02 3.85
CA GLN A 804 -2.70 0.32 3.64
C GLN A 804 -1.52 1.12 4.24
N TYR A 805 -1.49 2.43 3.99
CA TYR A 805 -0.48 3.32 4.56
C TYR A 805 -0.58 3.42 6.08
N SER A 806 -1.80 3.49 6.64
CA SER A 806 -2.00 3.53 8.08
C SER A 806 -1.60 2.23 8.78
N GLN A 807 -1.78 1.07 8.12
CA GLN A 807 -1.33 -0.22 8.63
C GLN A 807 0.20 -0.30 8.63
N LEU A 808 0.86 0.15 7.56
CA LEU A 808 2.32 0.23 7.50
C LEU A 808 2.90 1.18 8.56
N GLN A 809 2.24 2.31 8.84
CA GLN A 809 2.62 3.22 9.93
C GLN A 809 2.45 2.56 11.31
N LYS A 810 1.30 1.92 11.56
CA LYS A 810 1.03 1.21 12.82
C LYS A 810 2.03 0.09 13.07
N ASP A 811 2.40 -0.67 12.03
CA ASP A 811 3.38 -1.75 12.14
C ASP A 811 4.79 -1.22 12.44
N ARG A 812 5.18 -0.09 11.82
CA ARG A 812 6.43 0.61 12.17
C ARG A 812 6.44 1.15 13.60
N GLU A 813 5.34 1.74 14.06
CA GLU A 813 5.22 2.23 15.44
C GLU A 813 5.31 1.10 16.47
N ARG A 814 4.72 -0.07 16.18
CA ARG A 814 4.83 -1.25 17.05
C ARG A 814 6.26 -1.75 17.17
N VAL A 815 6.98 -1.86 16.06
CA VAL A 815 8.40 -2.25 16.07
C VAL A 815 9.25 -1.21 16.80
N ALA A 816 9.01 0.08 16.59
CA ALA A 816 9.73 1.15 17.29
C ALA A 816 9.50 1.12 18.82
N LYS A 817 8.26 0.89 19.27
CA LYS A 817 7.93 0.72 20.69
C LYS A 817 8.57 -0.53 21.29
N TRP A 818 8.59 -1.63 20.53
CA TRP A 818 9.24 -2.86 20.95
C TRP A 818 10.75 -2.70 21.09
N VAL A 819 11.42 -2.05 20.13
CA VAL A 819 12.85 -1.75 20.19
C VAL A 819 13.18 -0.84 21.37
N ALA A 820 12.40 0.22 21.60
CA ALA A 820 12.59 1.12 22.74
C ALA A 820 12.42 0.36 24.09
N HIS A 821 11.48 -0.57 24.17
CA HIS A 821 11.28 -1.42 25.34
C HIS A 821 12.44 -2.40 25.56
N TRP A 822 12.99 -2.96 24.47
CA TRP A 822 14.15 -3.84 24.52
C TRP A 822 15.42 -3.09 24.97
N GLU A 823 15.63 -1.88 24.47
CA GLU A 823 16.70 -0.97 24.93
C GLU A 823 16.60 -0.68 26.44
N THR A 824 15.39 -0.47 26.97
CA THR A 824 15.18 -0.27 28.42
C THR A 824 15.34 -1.54 29.27
N CYS A 825 15.19 -2.73 28.68
CA CYS A 825 15.38 -3.99 29.39
C CYS A 825 16.85 -4.47 29.37
N CYS A 826 17.65 -4.00 28.40
CA CYS A 826 19.08 -4.33 28.28
C CYS A 826 20.01 -3.28 28.90
N SER A 827 19.51 -2.08 29.22
CA SER A 827 20.19 -1.09 30.08
C SER A 827 20.07 -1.46 31.56
#